data_AF-M4ZSZ9-F1
#
_entry.id   AF-M4ZSZ9-F1
#
_cell.length_a   1.000
_cell.length_b   1.000
_cell.length_c   1.000
_cell.angle_alpha   90.00
_cell.angle_beta   90.00
_cell.angle_gamma   90.00
#
_symmetry.space_group_name_H-M   'P 1'
#
loop_
_entity.id
_entity.type
_entity.pdbx_description
1 polymer ?
#
loop_
_entity_poly.entity_id
_entity_poly.type
_entity_poly.pdbx_seq_one_letter_code
_entity_poly.pdbx_strand_id
1 'polypeptide(L)'
;MPDIVKETISMKDGRTIIIETGRLAKQADGAVIVREKNTMLLATVVVSKETKNESPFLPLTVDYREKYSAGGKIPGGFIKREGRPSDEEILTMRLVDRVLRPTFPDSFKKEIQVMISLLSYDKTVLPDGLAGLAASTALSVAGIPFNGPISEIRIIRLNGKFIINPSLDQLKKSDIDLIVGASNHSIIMIEGEMKEIKENEFLETVITAHKAIKTQIEAQIRLIDKLSNKQRIFFFDDQGSINSYQENKILKKELFLFSYEKIEKIYQNFINKKTRSIQEKIVLNEFKKNFLTEEKIEKKEAIIDQFFEEIKKKITRNLVLKKGVRLDGRTNKQIRSISSFVNYLPGVHGSALFSRGETQSLTTVTLGSSLDANKIDNVIMENQEKFYLHYNFPPFSTGEIRSIRGVSRREVGHGNLAQRALKNIIPNNPYTIRVVSDILESNGSSSMATVCAASLALMDAGIPIENPVSGIAMGLFMENEKKVIISDIIGEEDHFGDLDFKITGTKCGMTACQMDVKTMIGVTYDLLNQILIQALEGRIFILKKMLETLPRYRKKMKPHAPKIYTLNIPKDFIGSVIGPGGKVIQEIQSCTNTNILIEEKGNLGYIEILGKDDEKIKKAINRIQQIAFVPELGKVYQAKVKSIKDFGAFVEISKGVEGLLHISEIGWKRLNKIEEEFHVGDIIDVKFMGIDEKNKKMKLSRKVLLPRPGKKNE
;
A
#
# COMPACT_ATOMS: atom_id res chain seq x y z
N MET A 1 -33.87 -32.67 -6.66
CA MET A 1 -32.71 -31.73 -6.66
C MET A 1 -32.61 -31.13 -5.28
N PRO A 2 -31.41 -30.90 -4.71
CA PRO A 2 -31.33 -30.30 -3.38
C PRO A 2 -31.95 -28.90 -3.37
N ASP A 3 -32.53 -28.53 -2.23
CA ASP A 3 -33.20 -27.24 -2.03
C ASP A 3 -32.19 -26.11 -2.14
N ILE A 4 -32.25 -25.36 -3.24
CA ILE A 4 -31.41 -24.19 -3.45
C ILE A 4 -32.04 -23.03 -2.68
N VAL A 5 -31.31 -22.49 -1.73
CA VAL A 5 -31.75 -21.33 -0.94
C VAL A 5 -31.01 -20.10 -1.43
N LYS A 6 -31.76 -19.02 -1.66
CA LYS A 6 -31.23 -17.75 -2.14
C LYS A 6 -31.78 -16.56 -1.34
N GLU A 7 -30.93 -15.56 -1.20
CA GLU A 7 -31.27 -14.22 -0.70
C GLU A 7 -30.72 -13.14 -1.61
N THR A 8 -31.43 -12.02 -1.66
CA THR A 8 -31.03 -10.85 -2.46
C THR A 8 -30.92 -9.63 -1.57
N ILE A 9 -29.79 -8.94 -1.66
CA ILE A 9 -29.53 -7.65 -1.03
C ILE A 9 -29.70 -6.58 -2.10
N SER A 10 -30.64 -5.66 -1.89
CA SER A 10 -30.84 -4.50 -2.78
C SER A 10 -30.04 -3.30 -2.26
N MET A 11 -29.18 -2.74 -3.11
CA MET A 11 -28.40 -1.54 -2.82
C MET A 11 -29.20 -0.28 -3.19
N LYS A 12 -28.87 0.85 -2.56
CA LYS A 12 -29.57 2.14 -2.77
C LYS A 12 -29.50 2.67 -4.21
N ASP A 13 -28.48 2.26 -4.95
CA ASP A 13 -28.25 2.68 -6.34
C ASP A 13 -28.86 1.69 -7.37
N GLY A 14 -29.69 0.75 -6.91
CA GLY A 14 -30.38 -0.23 -7.75
C GLY A 14 -29.56 -1.49 -8.06
N ARG A 15 -28.29 -1.58 -7.63
CA ARG A 15 -27.51 -2.82 -7.74
C ARG A 15 -28.02 -3.87 -6.76
N THR A 16 -27.76 -5.14 -7.08
CA THR A 16 -28.18 -6.27 -6.25
C THR A 16 -27.03 -7.25 -6.03
N ILE A 17 -26.88 -7.70 -4.79
CA ILE A 17 -25.97 -8.79 -4.41
C ILE A 17 -26.83 -10.02 -4.10
N ILE A 18 -26.50 -11.16 -4.69
CA ILE A 18 -27.21 -12.42 -4.50
C ILE A 18 -26.33 -13.36 -3.70
N ILE A 19 -26.91 -13.96 -2.67
CA ILE A 19 -26.29 -15.00 -1.84
C ILE A 19 -27.04 -16.30 -2.11
N GLU A 20 -26.31 -17.36 -2.44
CA GLU A 20 -26.89 -18.66 -2.80
C GLU A 20 -26.12 -19.81 -2.11
N THR A 21 -26.84 -20.81 -1.62
CA THR A 21 -26.26 -22.05 -1.08
C THR A 21 -27.00 -23.29 -1.60
N GLY A 22 -26.42 -24.48 -1.41
CA GLY A 22 -26.99 -25.77 -1.82
C GLY A 22 -26.64 -26.23 -3.23
N ARG A 23 -26.07 -25.36 -4.09
CA ARG A 23 -25.69 -25.72 -5.47
C ARG A 23 -24.30 -26.34 -5.58
N LEU A 24 -23.28 -25.69 -5.04
CA LEU A 24 -21.86 -26.05 -5.22
C LEU A 24 -21.23 -26.53 -3.90
N ALA A 25 -20.14 -27.31 -4.01
CA ALA A 25 -19.29 -27.74 -2.89
C ALA A 25 -20.03 -28.37 -1.69
N LYS A 26 -21.02 -29.22 -1.97
CA LYS A 26 -21.92 -29.85 -0.98
C LYS A 26 -21.25 -30.76 0.06
N GLN A 27 -19.96 -31.07 -0.12
CA GLN A 27 -19.19 -31.85 0.85
C GLN A 27 -18.50 -30.97 1.90
N ALA A 28 -18.39 -29.65 1.66
CA ALA A 28 -17.93 -28.73 2.68
C ALA A 28 -19.02 -28.59 3.75
N ASP A 29 -18.61 -28.32 5.00
CA ASP A 29 -19.55 -28.09 6.10
C ASP A 29 -20.44 -26.88 5.80
N GLY A 30 -19.89 -25.85 5.15
CA GLY A 30 -20.64 -24.73 4.60
C GLY A 30 -20.11 -24.28 3.24
N ALA A 31 -21.01 -23.97 2.31
CA ALA A 31 -20.66 -23.49 0.98
C ALA A 31 -21.65 -22.42 0.50
N VAL A 32 -21.12 -21.28 0.05
CA VAL A 32 -21.92 -20.13 -0.38
C VAL A 32 -21.33 -19.52 -1.64
N ILE A 33 -22.23 -19.12 -2.53
CA ILE A 33 -21.95 -18.30 -3.69
C ILE A 33 -22.43 -16.88 -3.38
N VAL A 34 -21.55 -15.89 -3.54
CA VAL A 34 -21.92 -14.48 -3.55
C VAL A 34 -21.73 -13.94 -4.96
N ARG A 35 -22.74 -13.27 -5.49
CA ARG A 35 -22.73 -12.72 -6.85
C ARG A 35 -23.23 -11.29 -6.88
N GLU A 36 -22.45 -10.40 -7.47
CA GLU A 36 -22.89 -9.05 -7.87
C GLU A 36 -22.57 -8.89 -9.36
N LYS A 37 -23.61 -8.65 -10.17
CA LYS A 37 -23.54 -8.74 -11.64
C LYS A 37 -22.91 -10.07 -12.11
N ASN A 38 -21.79 -10.03 -12.85
CA ASN A 38 -21.05 -11.20 -13.29
C ASN A 38 -19.87 -11.53 -12.37
N THR A 39 -19.56 -10.71 -11.35
CA THR A 39 -18.56 -11.08 -10.33
C THR A 39 -19.15 -12.13 -9.39
N MET A 40 -18.48 -13.27 -9.27
CA MET A 40 -18.96 -14.43 -8.51
C MET A 40 -17.84 -15.01 -7.66
N LEU A 41 -18.09 -15.09 -6.35
CA LEU A 41 -17.22 -15.72 -5.36
C LEU A 41 -17.85 -17.02 -4.87
N LEU A 42 -17.03 -18.05 -4.70
CA LEU A 42 -17.38 -19.26 -3.96
C LEU A 42 -16.59 -19.27 -2.65
N ALA A 43 -17.28 -19.23 -1.53
CA ALA A 43 -16.70 -19.46 -0.20
C ALA A 43 -17.09 -20.84 0.30
N THR A 44 -16.12 -21.59 0.80
CA THR A 44 -16.31 -22.90 1.43
C THR A 44 -15.62 -22.95 2.78
N VAL A 45 -16.23 -23.64 3.72
CA VAL A 45 -15.74 -23.83 5.08
C VAL A 45 -15.69 -25.31 5.39
N VAL A 46 -14.57 -25.74 5.95
CA VAL A 46 -14.39 -27.09 6.52
C VAL A 46 -13.84 -26.97 7.93
N VAL A 47 -14.37 -27.78 8.84
CA VAL A 47 -13.94 -27.87 10.24
C VAL A 47 -13.44 -29.27 10.55
N SER A 48 -12.36 -29.38 11.32
CA SER A 48 -11.87 -30.68 11.78
C SER A 48 -12.89 -31.35 12.71
N LYS A 49 -13.10 -32.66 12.57
CA LYS A 49 -13.96 -33.42 13.49
C LYS A 49 -13.35 -33.50 14.89
N GLU A 50 -12.05 -33.76 14.93
CA GLU A 50 -11.24 -33.89 16.15
C GLU A 50 -10.45 -32.62 16.43
N THR A 51 -10.18 -32.35 17.70
CA THR A 51 -9.23 -31.34 18.15
C THR A 51 -7.83 -31.96 18.11
N LYS A 52 -7.10 -31.78 17.00
CA LYS A 52 -5.78 -32.40 16.80
C LYS A 52 -4.68 -31.85 17.71
N ASN A 53 -4.81 -30.59 18.14
CA ASN A 53 -3.77 -29.88 18.86
C ASN A 53 -4.37 -29.16 20.07
N GLU A 54 -3.76 -29.31 21.25
CA GLU A 54 -3.89 -28.36 22.37
C GLU A 54 -3.18 -27.04 22.04
N SER A 55 -3.45 -26.50 20.85
CA SER A 55 -2.84 -25.26 20.40
C SER A 55 -3.37 -24.10 21.24
N PRO A 56 -2.50 -23.22 21.77
CA PRO A 56 -2.96 -22.08 22.55
C PRO A 56 -3.72 -21.06 21.67
N PHE A 57 -3.61 -21.12 20.34
CA PHE A 57 -4.25 -20.19 19.40
C PHE A 57 -5.37 -20.84 18.57
N LEU A 58 -6.31 -20.01 18.11
CA LEU A 58 -7.36 -20.41 17.15
C LEU A 58 -6.72 -20.83 15.80
N PRO A 59 -6.83 -22.11 15.39
CA PRO A 59 -6.31 -22.59 14.12
C PRO A 59 -7.26 -22.26 12.96
N LEU A 60 -7.43 -20.96 12.70
CA LEU A 60 -8.18 -20.42 11.56
C LEU A 60 -7.23 -20.12 10.41
N THR A 61 -7.50 -20.70 9.25
CA THR A 61 -6.82 -20.43 7.98
C THR A 61 -7.81 -19.86 6.97
N VAL A 62 -7.51 -18.66 6.46
CA VAL A 62 -8.24 -18.06 5.34
C VAL A 62 -7.35 -18.08 4.09
N ASP A 63 -7.86 -18.59 2.98
CA ASP A 63 -7.22 -18.58 1.67
C ASP A 63 -8.18 -17.99 0.62
N TYR A 64 -7.77 -16.90 -0.03
CA TYR A 64 -8.50 -16.25 -1.11
C TYR A 64 -7.70 -16.39 -2.40
N ARG A 65 -8.33 -16.85 -3.48
CA ARG A 65 -7.67 -17.14 -4.76
C ARG A 65 -8.39 -16.54 -5.96
N GLU A 66 -7.62 -15.90 -6.82
CA GLU A 66 -8.08 -15.38 -8.10
C GLU A 66 -7.72 -16.34 -9.23
N LYS A 67 -8.73 -17.03 -9.78
CA LYS A 67 -8.52 -17.90 -10.94
C LYS A 67 -8.44 -17.04 -12.18
N TYR A 68 -7.40 -17.19 -13.00
CA TYR A 68 -7.26 -16.39 -14.22
C TYR A 68 -8.40 -16.66 -15.22
N SER A 69 -8.96 -17.87 -15.19
CA SER A 69 -10.16 -18.22 -15.93
C SER A 69 -11.39 -17.38 -15.54
N ALA A 70 -11.45 -16.82 -14.33
CA ALA A 70 -12.54 -15.94 -13.91
C ALA A 70 -12.62 -14.66 -14.76
N GLY A 71 -11.47 -14.17 -15.24
CA GLY A 71 -11.36 -13.06 -16.19
C GLY A 71 -11.20 -13.50 -17.65
N GLY A 72 -11.31 -14.80 -17.95
CA GLY A 72 -11.06 -15.34 -19.30
C GLY A 72 -9.61 -15.22 -19.76
N LYS A 73 -8.64 -15.21 -18.83
CA LYS A 73 -7.21 -15.02 -19.12
C LYS A 73 -6.41 -16.31 -18.90
N ILE A 74 -5.26 -16.40 -19.55
CA ILE A 74 -4.22 -17.41 -19.27
C ILE A 74 -3.11 -16.72 -18.47
N PRO A 75 -2.58 -17.31 -17.38
CA PRO A 75 -1.50 -16.71 -16.60
C PRO A 75 -0.28 -16.33 -17.44
N GLY A 76 0.30 -15.15 -17.18
CA GLY A 76 1.46 -14.63 -17.92
C GLY A 76 2.74 -15.47 -17.76
N GLY A 77 2.93 -16.13 -16.60
CA GLY A 77 4.14 -16.89 -16.27
C GLY A 77 4.45 -18.08 -17.20
N PHE A 78 5.67 -18.61 -17.12
CA PHE A 78 6.13 -19.71 -17.98
C PHE A 78 5.31 -21.00 -17.85
N ILE A 79 4.87 -21.33 -16.63
CA ILE A 79 4.13 -22.57 -16.31
C ILE A 79 2.64 -22.49 -16.77
N LYS A 80 2.13 -21.29 -17.10
CA LYS A 80 0.73 -21.05 -17.51
C LYS A 80 -0.31 -21.58 -16.50
N ARG A 81 0.03 -21.53 -15.21
CA ARG A 81 -0.80 -21.95 -14.06
C ARG A 81 -0.64 -20.96 -12.92
N GLU A 82 -1.69 -20.78 -12.13
CA GLU A 82 -1.64 -20.00 -10.89
C GLU A 82 -0.59 -20.57 -9.92
N GLY A 83 0.28 -19.69 -9.41
CA GLY A 83 1.41 -20.06 -8.56
C GLY A 83 1.23 -19.62 -7.10
N ARG A 84 2.31 -19.04 -6.54
CA ARG A 84 2.24 -18.41 -5.21
C ARG A 84 1.17 -17.29 -5.23
N PRO A 85 0.45 -17.08 -4.11
CA PRO A 85 -0.50 -15.99 -4.05
C PRO A 85 0.19 -14.64 -4.26
N SER A 86 -0.49 -13.76 -4.98
CA SER A 86 -0.13 -12.36 -5.18
C SER A 86 -0.31 -11.55 -3.90
N ASP A 87 0.24 -10.34 -3.88
CA ASP A 87 0.10 -9.45 -2.72
C ASP A 87 -1.37 -9.08 -2.46
N GLU A 88 -2.17 -8.82 -3.52
CA GLU A 88 -3.61 -8.54 -3.38
C GLU A 88 -4.40 -9.73 -2.81
N GLU A 89 -4.06 -10.96 -3.23
CA GLU A 89 -4.67 -12.16 -2.65
C GLU A 89 -4.31 -12.30 -1.17
N ILE A 90 -3.05 -12.06 -0.80
CA ILE A 90 -2.59 -12.09 0.60
C ILE A 90 -3.27 -11.00 1.42
N LEU A 91 -3.44 -9.80 0.89
CA LEU A 91 -4.12 -8.69 1.56
C LEU A 91 -5.59 -9.04 1.79
N THR A 92 -6.29 -9.57 0.78
CA THR A 92 -7.69 -10.02 0.91
C THR A 92 -7.84 -11.13 1.94
N MET A 93 -6.93 -12.12 1.97
CA MET A 93 -6.90 -13.14 3.02
C MET A 93 -6.80 -12.52 4.42
N ARG A 94 -5.96 -11.51 4.58
CA ARG A 94 -5.75 -10.83 5.87
C ARG A 94 -6.95 -10.01 6.29
N LEU A 95 -7.60 -9.31 5.37
CA LEU A 95 -8.81 -8.53 5.64
C LEU A 95 -9.89 -9.43 6.24
N VAL A 96 -10.21 -10.52 5.54
CA VAL A 96 -11.21 -11.49 5.99
C VAL A 96 -10.81 -12.16 7.31
N ASP A 97 -9.55 -12.60 7.46
CA ASP A 97 -9.06 -13.20 8.71
C ASP A 97 -9.21 -12.25 9.91
N ARG A 98 -8.85 -10.98 9.75
CA ARG A 98 -8.89 -9.97 10.81
C ARG A 98 -10.32 -9.65 11.26
N VAL A 99 -11.30 -9.72 10.36
CA VAL A 99 -12.71 -9.53 10.72
C VAL A 99 -13.28 -10.76 11.41
N LEU A 100 -12.92 -11.97 10.95
CA LEU A 100 -13.50 -13.22 11.44
C LEU A 100 -12.88 -13.68 12.77
N ARG A 101 -11.55 -13.63 12.91
CA ARG A 101 -10.82 -14.17 14.07
C ARG A 101 -11.36 -13.72 15.43
N PRO A 102 -11.67 -12.43 15.68
CA PRO A 102 -12.18 -12.00 16.99
C PRO A 102 -13.60 -12.49 17.28
N THR A 103 -14.33 -12.99 16.27
CA THR A 103 -15.72 -13.46 16.42
C THR A 103 -15.83 -14.86 17.02
N PHE A 104 -14.75 -15.63 17.01
CA PHE A 104 -14.73 -16.98 17.58
C PHE A 104 -14.58 -16.94 19.10
N PRO A 105 -15.29 -17.80 19.84
CA PRO A 105 -15.06 -17.98 21.27
C PRO A 105 -13.62 -18.42 21.55
N ASP A 106 -13.02 -17.95 22.64
CA ASP A 106 -11.65 -18.34 23.06
C ASP A 106 -11.51 -19.86 23.28
N SER A 107 -12.62 -20.53 23.62
CA SER A 107 -12.71 -21.99 23.80
C SER A 107 -12.73 -22.77 22.49
N PHE A 108 -12.88 -22.12 21.33
CA PHE A 108 -12.94 -22.81 20.05
C PHE A 108 -11.54 -23.21 19.58
N LYS A 109 -11.24 -24.51 19.60
CA LYS A 109 -9.89 -25.06 19.29
C LYS A 109 -9.86 -25.98 18.06
N LYS A 110 -10.98 -26.20 17.38
CA LYS A 110 -11.02 -27.00 16.15
C LYS A 110 -10.41 -26.23 14.98
N GLU A 111 -9.74 -26.93 14.08
CA GLU A 111 -9.14 -26.34 12.88
C GLU A 111 -10.24 -25.93 11.91
N ILE A 112 -10.16 -24.69 11.43
CA ILE A 112 -11.11 -24.12 10.47
C ILE A 112 -10.35 -23.68 9.23
N GLN A 113 -10.79 -24.18 8.09
CA GLN A 113 -10.30 -23.73 6.79
C GLN A 113 -11.42 -23.01 6.03
N VAL A 114 -11.19 -21.74 5.72
CA VAL A 114 -12.05 -20.92 4.87
C VAL A 114 -11.34 -20.73 3.53
N MET A 115 -11.93 -21.24 2.46
CA MET A 115 -11.43 -21.04 1.09
C MET A 115 -12.40 -20.17 0.30
N ILE A 116 -11.89 -19.11 -0.32
CA ILE A 116 -12.66 -18.18 -1.15
C ILE A 116 -12.03 -18.17 -2.54
N SER A 117 -12.82 -18.45 -3.58
CA SER A 117 -12.36 -18.45 -4.96
C SER A 117 -13.16 -17.44 -5.79
N LEU A 118 -12.47 -16.56 -6.50
CA LEU A 118 -13.05 -15.79 -7.59
C LEU A 118 -13.28 -16.71 -8.78
N LEU A 119 -14.55 -16.94 -9.12
CA LEU A 119 -14.96 -17.83 -10.20
C LEU A 119 -15.29 -17.10 -11.49
N SER A 120 -15.80 -15.87 -11.39
CA SER A 120 -16.10 -15.00 -12.53
C SER A 120 -15.91 -13.55 -12.11
N TYR A 121 -15.41 -12.71 -13.01
CA TYR A 121 -15.09 -11.32 -12.73
C TYR A 121 -15.74 -10.36 -13.72
N ASP A 122 -16.51 -9.41 -13.20
CA ASP A 122 -17.04 -8.24 -13.88
C ASP A 122 -16.17 -7.02 -13.54
N LYS A 123 -15.66 -6.32 -14.56
CA LYS A 123 -14.79 -5.14 -14.38
C LYS A 123 -15.43 -4.00 -13.58
N THR A 124 -16.76 -4.02 -13.41
CA THR A 124 -17.50 -3.00 -12.68
C THR A 124 -17.68 -3.29 -11.20
N VAL A 125 -17.20 -4.44 -10.69
CA VAL A 125 -17.38 -4.87 -9.30
C VAL A 125 -16.08 -5.44 -8.75
N LEU A 126 -15.52 -4.79 -7.73
CA LEU A 126 -14.36 -5.32 -7.00
C LEU A 126 -14.78 -6.47 -6.06
N PRO A 127 -14.08 -7.62 -6.09
CA PRO A 127 -14.47 -8.81 -5.33
C PRO A 127 -14.05 -8.80 -3.86
N ASP A 128 -13.03 -8.04 -3.48
CA ASP A 128 -12.52 -7.97 -2.11
C ASP A 128 -13.60 -7.56 -1.10
N GLY A 129 -14.39 -6.52 -1.42
CA GLY A 129 -15.54 -6.07 -0.63
C GLY A 129 -16.72 -7.04 -0.59
N LEU A 130 -16.62 -8.24 -1.19
CA LEU A 130 -17.60 -9.32 -1.09
C LEU A 130 -17.03 -10.55 -0.39
N ALA A 131 -15.71 -10.62 -0.18
CA ALA A 131 -15.03 -11.80 0.35
C ALA A 131 -15.43 -12.07 1.81
N GLY A 132 -15.46 -11.05 2.65
CA GLY A 132 -15.90 -11.16 4.05
C GLY A 132 -17.37 -11.58 4.19
N LEU A 133 -18.25 -11.03 3.33
CA LEU A 133 -19.66 -11.45 3.24
C LEU A 133 -19.78 -12.94 2.90
N ALA A 134 -19.05 -13.40 1.88
CA ALA A 134 -19.08 -14.79 1.44
C ALA A 134 -18.58 -15.74 2.54
N ALA A 135 -17.47 -15.40 3.19
CA ALA A 135 -16.88 -16.20 4.27
C ALA A 135 -17.80 -16.30 5.49
N SER A 136 -18.33 -15.16 5.96
CA SER A 136 -19.27 -15.12 7.09
C SER A 136 -20.54 -15.93 6.81
N THR A 137 -21.07 -15.82 5.60
CA THR A 137 -22.26 -16.59 5.23
C THR A 137 -21.93 -18.09 5.22
N ALA A 138 -20.78 -18.49 4.65
CA ALA A 138 -20.39 -19.90 4.60
C ALA A 138 -20.17 -20.50 6.00
N LEU A 139 -19.58 -19.74 6.94
CA LEU A 139 -19.48 -20.12 8.36
C LEU A 139 -20.85 -20.29 9.01
N SER A 140 -21.79 -19.39 8.70
CA SER A 140 -23.16 -19.43 9.22
C SER A 140 -23.94 -20.64 8.67
N VAL A 141 -23.77 -20.94 7.37
CA VAL A 141 -24.36 -22.12 6.73
C VAL A 141 -23.80 -23.41 7.34
N ALA A 142 -22.51 -23.44 7.67
CA ALA A 142 -21.90 -24.57 8.36
C ALA A 142 -22.44 -24.78 9.79
N GLY A 143 -23.11 -23.78 10.38
CA GLY A 143 -23.60 -23.87 11.75
C GLY A 143 -22.49 -23.84 12.81
N ILE A 144 -21.33 -23.27 12.47
CA ILE A 144 -20.21 -23.13 13.40
C ILE A 144 -20.58 -22.10 14.47
N PRO A 145 -20.29 -22.35 15.75
CA PRO A 145 -20.53 -21.37 16.80
C PRO A 145 -19.49 -20.23 16.72
N PHE A 146 -19.87 -19.15 16.04
CA PHE A 146 -19.15 -17.87 16.05
C PHE A 146 -20.13 -16.73 16.33
N ASN A 147 -19.64 -15.64 16.91
CA ASN A 147 -20.45 -14.48 17.30
C ASN A 147 -20.70 -13.54 16.11
N GLY A 148 -21.10 -14.08 14.97
CA GLY A 148 -21.50 -13.31 13.79
C GLY A 148 -23.01 -13.38 13.53
N PRO A 149 -23.48 -13.18 12.29
CA PRO A 149 -22.67 -12.95 11.09
C PRO A 149 -21.99 -11.56 11.09
N ILE A 150 -20.91 -11.46 10.32
CA ILE A 150 -20.24 -10.20 9.99
C ILE A 150 -20.40 -9.89 8.51
N SER A 151 -20.05 -8.70 8.10
CA SER A 151 -19.80 -8.42 6.69
C SER A 151 -18.65 -7.45 6.51
N GLU A 152 -18.14 -7.42 5.30
CA GLU A 152 -17.09 -6.51 4.84
C GLU A 152 -17.57 -5.83 3.57
N ILE A 153 -17.28 -4.54 3.42
CA ILE A 153 -17.51 -3.79 2.19
C ILE A 153 -16.35 -2.86 1.89
N ARG A 154 -16.21 -2.47 0.63
CA ARG A 154 -15.37 -1.35 0.20
C ARG A 154 -16.24 -0.11 0.03
N ILE A 155 -15.79 1.04 0.51
CA ILE A 155 -16.45 2.33 0.36
C ILE A 155 -15.44 3.35 -0.15
N ILE A 156 -15.85 4.12 -1.16
CA ILE A 156 -15.08 5.24 -1.66
C ILE A 156 -15.89 6.53 -1.62
N ARG A 157 -15.21 7.65 -1.73
CA ARG A 157 -15.83 8.94 -2.01
C ARG A 157 -15.40 9.45 -3.39
N LEU A 158 -16.37 9.80 -4.23
CA LEU A 158 -16.14 10.32 -5.57
C LEU A 158 -17.05 11.54 -5.77
N ASN A 159 -16.46 12.70 -6.06
CA ASN A 159 -17.17 13.97 -6.23
C ASN A 159 -18.14 14.27 -5.06
N GLY A 160 -17.70 14.04 -3.82
CA GLY A 160 -18.48 14.26 -2.61
C GLY A 160 -19.56 13.20 -2.31
N LYS A 161 -19.70 12.15 -3.13
CA LYS A 161 -20.69 11.08 -2.92
C LYS A 161 -20.02 9.77 -2.52
N PHE A 162 -20.60 9.09 -1.53
CA PHE A 162 -20.15 7.76 -1.12
C PHE A 162 -20.68 6.68 -2.06
N ILE A 163 -19.80 5.77 -2.47
CA ILE A 163 -20.12 4.62 -3.31
C ILE A 163 -19.65 3.37 -2.59
N ILE A 164 -20.56 2.40 -2.40
CA ILE A 164 -20.29 1.10 -1.80
C ILE A 164 -19.95 0.11 -2.90
N ASN A 165 -18.95 -0.74 -2.70
CA ASN A 165 -18.45 -1.74 -3.65
C ASN A 165 -18.24 -1.12 -5.06
N PRO A 166 -17.33 -0.15 -5.20
CA PRO A 166 -17.13 0.57 -6.46
C PRO A 166 -16.48 -0.29 -7.54
N SER A 167 -16.47 0.23 -8.77
CA SER A 167 -15.62 -0.30 -9.84
C SER A 167 -14.16 0.14 -9.70
N LEU A 168 -13.26 -0.55 -10.38
CA LEU A 168 -11.83 -0.18 -10.43
C LEU A 168 -11.60 1.24 -10.97
N ASP A 169 -12.40 1.68 -11.96
CA ASP A 169 -12.28 3.02 -12.54
C ASP A 169 -12.78 4.12 -11.60
N GLN A 170 -13.79 3.82 -10.78
CA GLN A 170 -14.26 4.73 -9.74
C GLN A 170 -13.23 4.84 -8.61
N LEU A 171 -12.64 3.71 -8.20
CA LEU A 171 -11.58 3.64 -7.19
C LEU A 171 -10.39 4.53 -7.54
N LYS A 172 -9.90 4.49 -8.80
CA LYS A 172 -8.76 5.32 -9.24
C LYS A 172 -9.01 6.83 -9.12
N LYS A 173 -10.28 7.25 -9.13
CA LYS A 173 -10.69 8.66 -9.10
C LYS A 173 -11.11 9.13 -7.71
N SER A 174 -11.17 8.24 -6.72
CA SER A 174 -11.61 8.60 -5.37
C SER A 174 -10.53 9.36 -4.58
N ASP A 175 -10.97 10.07 -3.55
CA ASP A 175 -10.13 10.70 -2.54
C ASP A 175 -10.10 9.93 -1.21
N ILE A 176 -11.10 9.06 -1.00
CA ILE A 176 -11.19 8.10 0.11
C ILE A 176 -11.37 6.71 -0.47
N ASP A 177 -10.64 5.74 0.08
CA ASP A 177 -10.81 4.33 -0.17
C ASP A 177 -10.65 3.52 1.12
N LEU A 178 -11.75 3.01 1.66
CA LEU A 178 -11.77 2.21 2.89
C LEU A 178 -12.43 0.86 2.63
N ILE A 179 -11.87 -0.18 3.21
CA ILE A 179 -12.55 -1.44 3.50
C ILE A 179 -12.92 -1.43 4.99
N VAL A 180 -14.19 -1.74 5.26
CA VAL A 180 -14.73 -1.78 6.62
C VAL A 180 -15.37 -3.14 6.84
N GLY A 181 -14.94 -3.83 7.90
CA GLY A 181 -15.53 -5.05 8.40
C GLY A 181 -16.21 -4.82 9.74
N ALA A 182 -17.46 -5.25 9.87
CA ALA A 182 -18.26 -4.98 11.06
C ALA A 182 -19.28 -6.09 11.35
N SER A 183 -19.72 -6.14 12.60
CA SER A 183 -20.92 -6.88 13.02
C SER A 183 -22.16 -5.98 12.90
N ASN A 184 -23.32 -6.46 13.36
CA ASN A 184 -24.53 -5.64 13.40
C ASN A 184 -24.44 -4.47 14.40
N HIS A 185 -23.56 -4.59 15.41
CA HIS A 185 -23.51 -3.66 16.54
C HIS A 185 -22.25 -2.80 16.52
N SER A 186 -21.17 -3.29 15.94
CA SER A 186 -19.85 -2.67 16.14
C SER A 186 -18.89 -2.87 14.98
N ILE A 187 -17.98 -1.90 14.82
CA ILE A 187 -16.88 -1.97 13.87
C ILE A 187 -15.80 -2.90 14.42
N ILE A 188 -15.31 -3.80 13.58
CA ILE A 188 -14.28 -4.79 13.94
C ILE A 188 -12.95 -4.47 13.27
N MET A 189 -12.98 -4.12 11.99
CA MET A 189 -11.79 -3.92 11.18
C MET A 189 -11.99 -2.74 10.24
N ILE A 190 -10.96 -1.92 10.09
CA ILE A 190 -10.88 -0.92 9.03
C ILE A 190 -9.51 -1.04 8.37
N GLU A 191 -9.45 -0.93 7.07
CA GLU A 191 -8.21 -0.70 6.34
C GLU A 191 -8.46 0.25 5.18
N GLY A 192 -7.58 1.23 4.97
CA GLY A 192 -7.77 2.09 3.82
C GLY A 192 -6.75 3.21 3.68
N GLU A 193 -6.95 3.97 2.62
CA GLU A 193 -6.10 5.07 2.18
C GLU A 193 -6.92 6.28 1.74
N MET A 194 -6.30 7.45 1.83
CA MET A 194 -6.96 8.71 1.56
C MET A 194 -5.97 9.75 0.99
N LYS A 195 -6.52 10.82 0.42
CA LYS A 195 -5.78 12.01 -0.06
C LYS A 195 -5.91 13.17 0.93
N GLU A 196 -5.23 13.05 2.08
CA GLU A 196 -5.17 14.08 3.14
C GLU A 196 -6.56 14.55 3.64
N ILE A 197 -7.43 13.63 4.04
CA ILE A 197 -8.79 13.96 4.52
C ILE A 197 -8.82 14.30 6.02
N LYS A 198 -9.88 14.98 6.45
CA LYS A 198 -10.11 15.26 7.88
C LYS A 198 -10.69 14.06 8.63
N GLU A 199 -10.44 13.99 9.93
CA GLU A 199 -10.88 12.91 10.82
C GLU A 199 -12.43 12.78 10.87
N ASN A 200 -13.17 13.89 10.76
CA ASN A 200 -14.64 13.87 10.71
C ASN A 200 -15.19 13.24 9.43
N GLU A 201 -14.56 13.51 8.27
CA GLU A 201 -14.93 12.90 6.98
C GLU A 201 -14.64 11.40 6.98
N PHE A 202 -13.54 10.98 7.63
CA PHE A 202 -13.26 9.57 7.87
C PHE A 202 -14.38 8.91 8.69
N LEU A 203 -14.79 9.53 9.80
CA LEU A 203 -15.84 9.00 10.67
C LEU A 203 -17.19 8.88 9.94
N GLU A 204 -17.57 9.88 9.15
CA GLU A 204 -18.78 9.84 8.32
C GLU A 204 -18.77 8.67 7.32
N THR A 205 -17.60 8.43 6.71
CA THR A 205 -17.39 7.32 5.78
C THR A 205 -17.62 5.98 6.50
N VAL A 206 -17.04 5.79 7.69
CA VAL A 206 -17.19 4.56 8.49
C VAL A 206 -18.65 4.34 8.93
N ILE A 207 -19.36 5.39 9.33
CA ILE A 207 -20.78 5.31 9.71
C ILE A 207 -21.62 4.87 8.50
N THR A 208 -21.36 5.45 7.33
CA THR A 208 -22.06 5.10 6.08
C THR A 208 -21.79 3.64 5.70
N ALA A 209 -20.55 3.18 5.84
CA ALA A 209 -20.19 1.80 5.57
C ALA A 209 -20.91 0.82 6.51
N HIS A 210 -20.91 1.10 7.81
CA HIS A 210 -21.56 0.25 8.81
C HIS A 210 -23.06 0.10 8.54
N LYS A 211 -23.75 1.15 8.12
CA LYS A 211 -25.18 1.07 7.74
C LYS A 211 -25.42 0.07 6.60
N ALA A 212 -24.54 0.03 5.60
CA ALA A 212 -24.65 -0.91 4.49
C ALA A 212 -24.34 -2.36 4.91
N ILE A 213 -23.35 -2.54 5.79
CA ILE A 213 -22.99 -3.84 6.37
C ILE A 213 -24.17 -4.46 7.12
N LYS A 214 -24.92 -3.67 7.91
CA LYS A 214 -26.11 -4.16 8.62
C LYS A 214 -27.14 -4.77 7.67
N THR A 215 -27.39 -4.14 6.52
CA THR A 215 -28.30 -4.69 5.50
C THR A 215 -27.81 -6.03 4.94
N GLN A 216 -26.50 -6.20 4.76
CA GLN A 216 -25.92 -7.48 4.32
C GLN A 216 -26.02 -8.56 5.41
N ILE A 217 -25.84 -8.19 6.67
CA ILE A 217 -26.00 -9.08 7.83
C ILE A 217 -27.45 -9.56 7.97
N GLU A 218 -28.42 -8.67 7.86
CA GLU A 218 -29.84 -9.04 7.90
C GLU A 218 -30.21 -10.04 6.78
N ALA A 219 -29.62 -9.89 5.59
CA ALA A 219 -29.81 -10.84 4.50
C ALA A 219 -29.17 -12.21 4.79
N GLN A 220 -28.00 -12.24 5.43
CA GLN A 220 -27.41 -13.50 5.91
C GLN A 220 -28.35 -14.20 6.89
N ILE A 221 -28.90 -13.47 7.88
CA ILE A 221 -29.83 -14.04 8.85
C ILE A 221 -31.06 -14.64 8.15
N ARG A 222 -31.70 -13.89 7.23
CA ARG A 222 -32.84 -14.40 6.45
C ARG A 222 -32.51 -15.66 5.62
N LEU A 223 -31.30 -15.72 5.05
CA LEU A 223 -30.83 -16.91 4.32
C LEU A 223 -30.74 -18.12 5.26
N ILE A 224 -30.18 -17.91 6.44
CA ILE A 224 -29.99 -18.95 7.46
C ILE A 224 -31.32 -19.42 8.05
N ASP A 225 -32.30 -18.53 8.21
CA ASP A 225 -33.65 -18.88 8.66
C ASP A 225 -34.42 -19.72 7.63
N LYS A 226 -34.15 -19.53 6.33
CA LYS A 226 -34.70 -20.36 5.25
C LYS A 226 -34.11 -21.76 5.19
N LEU A 227 -32.93 -21.98 5.76
CA LEU A 227 -32.34 -23.30 5.86
C LEU A 227 -33.05 -24.08 6.97
N SER A 228 -33.77 -25.14 6.60
CA SER A 228 -34.39 -26.05 7.55
C SER A 228 -33.33 -26.54 8.56
N ASN A 229 -33.63 -26.51 9.86
CA ASN A 229 -32.79 -26.83 11.04
C ASN A 229 -32.03 -28.19 11.03
N LYS A 230 -31.98 -28.92 9.92
CA LYS A 230 -31.34 -30.23 9.81
C LYS A 230 -29.83 -30.05 9.69
N GLN A 231 -29.13 -30.42 10.78
CA GLN A 231 -27.67 -30.54 10.92
C GLN A 231 -26.92 -29.26 11.34
N ARG A 232 -27.33 -28.65 12.45
CA ARG A 232 -26.42 -27.79 13.25
C ARG A 232 -25.95 -28.58 14.46
N ILE A 233 -24.94 -29.42 14.27
CA ILE A 233 -24.37 -30.22 15.36
C ILE A 233 -22.86 -29.99 15.37
N PHE A 234 -22.44 -28.90 16.00
CA PHE A 234 -21.13 -28.82 16.63
C PHE A 234 -21.35 -28.82 18.13
N PHE A 235 -21.41 -30.00 18.72
CA PHE A 235 -21.27 -30.10 20.17
C PHE A 235 -19.83 -29.70 20.53
N PHE A 236 -19.70 -28.84 21.53
CA PHE A 236 -18.45 -28.69 22.24
C PHE A 236 -18.16 -30.03 22.91
N ASP A 237 -17.24 -30.83 22.36
CA ASP A 237 -16.67 -31.95 23.10
C ASP A 237 -15.75 -31.38 24.18
N ASP A 238 -16.37 -30.89 25.26
CA ASP A 238 -15.68 -30.57 26.50
C ASP A 238 -15.62 -31.85 27.35
N GLN A 239 -14.96 -32.88 26.80
CA GLN A 239 -14.58 -34.07 27.56
C GLN A 239 -13.06 -34.24 27.52
N GLY A 240 -12.36 -33.24 28.04
CA GLY A 240 -11.16 -33.56 28.80
C GLY A 240 -11.58 -34.44 29.98
N SER A 241 -10.79 -35.45 30.33
CA SER A 241 -11.07 -36.25 31.53
C SER A 241 -11.27 -35.32 32.74
N ILE A 242 -12.34 -35.52 33.52
CA ILE A 242 -12.70 -34.67 34.68
C ILE A 242 -11.50 -34.39 35.61
N ASN A 243 -10.57 -35.34 35.70
CA ASN A 243 -9.34 -35.23 36.48
C ASN A 243 -8.36 -34.19 35.91
N SER A 244 -8.17 -34.12 34.59
CA SER A 244 -7.26 -33.14 33.95
C SER A 244 -7.73 -31.70 34.14
N TYR A 245 -9.05 -31.46 34.11
CA TYR A 245 -9.65 -30.15 34.31
C TYR A 245 -9.45 -29.62 35.74
N GLN A 246 -9.69 -30.48 36.75
CA GLN A 246 -9.50 -30.09 38.15
C GLN A 246 -8.03 -29.81 38.47
N GLU A 247 -7.11 -30.66 38.01
CA GLU A 247 -5.67 -30.43 38.17
C GLU A 247 -5.21 -29.12 37.53
N ASN A 248 -5.67 -28.83 36.30
CA ASN A 248 -5.29 -27.60 35.60
C ASN A 248 -5.84 -26.35 36.31
N LYS A 249 -7.03 -26.45 36.94
CA LYS A 249 -7.62 -25.37 37.74
C LYS A 249 -6.81 -25.10 39.02
N ILE A 250 -6.33 -26.15 39.70
CA ILE A 250 -5.45 -26.03 40.87
C ILE A 250 -4.12 -25.39 40.46
N LEU A 251 -3.49 -25.92 39.42
CA LEU A 251 -2.22 -25.41 38.89
C LEU A 251 -2.30 -23.93 38.52
N LYS A 252 -3.38 -23.52 37.84
CA LYS A 252 -3.63 -22.12 37.49
C LYS A 252 -3.72 -21.23 38.73
N LYS A 253 -4.37 -21.71 39.79
CA LYS A 253 -4.53 -20.96 41.05
C LYS A 253 -3.19 -20.84 41.78
N GLU A 254 -2.40 -21.91 41.84
CA GLU A 254 -1.07 -21.91 42.44
C GLU A 254 -0.12 -20.96 41.71
N LEU A 255 -0.08 -21.03 40.38
CA LEU A 255 0.70 -20.13 39.54
C LEU A 255 0.27 -18.67 39.75
N PHE A 256 -1.04 -18.41 39.80
CA PHE A 256 -1.57 -17.07 40.06
C PHE A 256 -1.08 -16.53 41.41
N LEU A 257 -1.23 -17.29 42.50
CA LEU A 257 -0.82 -16.87 43.83
C LEU A 257 0.69 -16.63 43.93
N PHE A 258 1.49 -17.47 43.29
CA PHE A 258 2.95 -17.35 43.32
C PHE A 258 3.47 -16.18 42.47
N SER A 259 2.93 -16.00 41.26
CA SER A 259 3.49 -15.08 40.28
C SER A 259 2.88 -13.68 40.32
N TYR A 260 1.62 -13.51 40.72
CA TYR A 260 0.90 -12.25 40.52
C TYR A 260 1.62 -11.02 41.11
N GLU A 261 1.95 -11.04 42.40
CA GLU A 261 2.62 -9.90 43.05
C GLU A 261 4.05 -9.68 42.53
N LYS A 262 4.77 -10.77 42.22
CA LYS A 262 6.13 -10.70 41.67
C LYS A 262 6.13 -10.00 40.32
N ILE A 263 5.22 -10.41 39.42
CA ILE A 263 5.08 -9.81 38.10
C ILE A 263 4.54 -8.38 38.18
N GLU A 264 3.58 -8.11 39.06
CA GLU A 264 3.08 -6.74 39.25
C GLU A 264 4.20 -5.79 39.70
N LYS A 265 5.08 -6.20 40.62
CA LYS A 265 6.26 -5.42 41.02
C LYS A 265 7.23 -5.20 39.86
N ILE A 266 7.48 -6.23 39.04
CA ILE A 266 8.32 -6.10 37.84
C ILE A 266 7.75 -5.03 36.89
N TYR A 267 6.43 -5.03 36.67
CA TYR A 267 5.76 -4.08 35.77
C TYR A 267 5.75 -2.66 36.33
N GLN A 268 5.74 -2.50 37.66
CA GLN A 268 5.82 -1.20 38.32
C GLN A 268 7.24 -0.62 38.37
N ASN A 269 8.27 -1.39 38.06
CA ASN A 269 9.66 -0.91 38.00
C ASN A 269 10.01 -0.21 36.67
N PHE A 270 9.09 -0.17 35.69
CA PHE A 270 9.23 0.54 34.41
C PHE A 270 10.52 0.23 33.65
N ILE A 271 10.93 -1.03 33.68
CA ILE A 271 12.15 -1.51 33.01
C ILE A 271 11.90 -1.80 31.52
N ASN A 272 13.00 -1.84 30.76
CA ASN A 272 12.99 -2.10 29.33
C ASN A 272 12.48 -3.52 28.99
N LYS A 273 12.06 -3.76 27.73
CA LYS A 273 11.42 -5.02 27.31
C LYS A 273 12.29 -6.25 27.58
N LYS A 274 13.60 -6.14 27.27
CA LYS A 274 14.53 -7.26 27.38
C LYS A 274 14.71 -7.69 28.83
N THR A 275 14.97 -6.74 29.73
CA THR A 275 15.11 -7.00 31.16
C THR A 275 13.80 -7.51 31.75
N ARG A 276 12.65 -6.94 31.34
CA ARG A 276 11.33 -7.41 31.75
C ARG A 276 11.11 -8.88 31.39
N SER A 277 11.35 -9.24 30.12
CA SER A 277 11.19 -10.63 29.66
C SER A 277 12.12 -11.61 30.39
N ILE A 278 13.33 -11.19 30.75
CA ILE A 278 14.25 -12.01 31.56
C ILE A 278 13.68 -12.24 32.97
N GLN A 279 13.21 -11.18 33.63
CA GLN A 279 12.64 -11.28 34.99
C GLN A 279 11.34 -12.11 35.01
N GLU A 280 10.49 -11.97 33.99
CA GLU A 280 9.30 -12.82 33.81
C GLU A 280 9.67 -14.30 33.74
N LYS A 281 10.69 -14.64 32.93
CA LYS A 281 11.18 -16.03 32.79
C LYS A 281 11.77 -16.56 34.09
N ILE A 282 12.47 -15.74 34.86
CA ILE A 282 12.99 -16.14 36.18
C ILE A 282 11.84 -16.54 37.10
N VAL A 283 10.79 -15.71 37.20
CA VAL A 283 9.61 -16.02 38.02
C VAL A 283 8.92 -17.30 37.56
N LEU A 284 8.77 -17.50 36.25
CA LEU A 284 8.16 -18.71 35.70
C LEU A 284 9.00 -19.96 35.98
N ASN A 285 10.32 -19.87 35.84
CA ASN A 285 11.24 -20.99 36.11
C ASN A 285 11.33 -21.32 37.60
N GLU A 286 11.29 -20.31 38.49
CA GLU A 286 11.17 -20.52 39.93
C GLU A 286 9.90 -21.29 40.28
N PHE A 287 8.77 -20.95 39.66
CA PHE A 287 7.52 -21.69 39.85
C PHE A 287 7.66 -23.14 39.37
N LYS A 288 8.15 -23.34 38.13
CA LYS A 288 8.36 -24.67 37.56
C LYS A 288 9.24 -25.54 38.48
N LYS A 289 10.33 -24.99 39.02
CA LYS A 289 11.26 -25.71 39.92
C LYS A 289 10.66 -26.03 41.30
N ASN A 290 9.87 -25.13 41.88
CA ASN A 290 9.39 -25.28 43.27
C ASN A 290 8.12 -26.14 43.38
N PHE A 291 7.29 -26.19 42.31
CA PHE A 291 5.95 -26.77 42.38
C PHE A 291 5.73 -27.96 41.42
N LEU A 292 6.65 -28.25 40.51
CA LEU A 292 6.49 -29.31 39.50
C LEU A 292 7.70 -30.24 39.43
N THR A 293 7.44 -31.52 39.13
CA THR A 293 8.48 -32.49 38.77
C THR A 293 8.86 -32.33 37.29
N GLU A 294 10.07 -32.75 36.89
CA GLU A 294 10.54 -32.66 35.49
C GLU A 294 9.54 -33.30 34.50
N GLU A 295 9.01 -34.47 34.82
CA GLU A 295 8.00 -35.16 34.01
C GLU A 295 6.68 -34.36 33.86
N LYS A 296 6.27 -33.63 34.90
CA LYS A 296 5.07 -32.78 34.85
C LYS A 296 5.32 -31.49 34.09
N ILE A 297 6.55 -30.96 34.11
CA ILE A 297 6.94 -29.78 33.33
C ILE A 297 6.82 -30.10 31.83
N GLU A 298 7.43 -31.19 31.37
CA GLU A 298 7.38 -31.58 29.95
C GLU A 298 5.94 -31.79 29.45
N LYS A 299 5.08 -32.41 30.27
CA LYS A 299 3.69 -32.70 29.91
C LYS A 299 2.78 -31.48 29.94
N LYS A 300 3.06 -30.45 30.76
CA LYS A 300 2.16 -29.30 30.98
C LYS A 300 2.75 -27.95 30.60
N GLU A 301 3.93 -27.89 29.99
CA GLU A 301 4.63 -26.64 29.67
C GLU A 301 3.76 -25.65 28.87
N ALA A 302 3.12 -26.10 27.79
CA ALA A 302 2.27 -25.25 26.97
C ALA A 302 1.09 -24.64 27.75
N ILE A 303 0.50 -25.41 28.67
CA ILE A 303 -0.62 -24.97 29.52
C ILE A 303 -0.14 -23.98 30.57
N ILE A 304 1.03 -24.22 31.17
CA ILE A 304 1.64 -23.31 32.16
C ILE A 304 1.97 -21.96 31.50
N ASP A 305 2.57 -21.98 30.32
CA ASP A 305 2.89 -20.77 29.55
C ASP A 305 1.60 -20.01 29.20
N GLN A 306 0.53 -20.71 28.80
CA GLN A 306 -0.78 -20.09 28.57
C GLN A 306 -1.33 -19.41 29.84
N PHE A 307 -1.33 -20.09 30.98
CA PHE A 307 -1.83 -19.51 32.24
C PHE A 307 -0.98 -18.32 32.68
N PHE A 308 0.33 -18.37 32.46
CA PHE A 308 1.22 -17.27 32.74
C PHE A 308 0.91 -16.05 31.85
N GLU A 309 0.65 -16.24 30.56
CA GLU A 309 0.17 -15.17 29.67
C GLU A 309 -1.16 -14.57 30.13
N GLU A 310 -2.10 -15.38 30.60
CA GLU A 310 -3.37 -14.88 31.16
C GLU A 310 -3.16 -14.03 32.43
N ILE A 311 -2.20 -14.40 33.29
CA ILE A 311 -1.81 -13.62 34.47
C ILE A 311 -1.22 -12.27 34.02
N LYS A 312 -0.29 -12.26 33.07
CA LYS A 312 0.30 -11.03 32.50
C LYS A 312 -0.75 -10.13 31.88
N LYS A 313 -1.71 -10.70 31.14
CA LYS A 313 -2.88 -9.98 30.60
C LYS A 313 -3.66 -9.32 31.73
N LYS A 314 -4.01 -10.06 32.78
CA LYS A 314 -4.79 -9.55 33.91
C LYS A 314 -4.07 -8.42 34.65
N ILE A 315 -2.77 -8.56 34.91
CA ILE A 315 -1.96 -7.54 35.59
C ILE A 315 -1.89 -6.27 34.73
N THR A 316 -1.49 -6.39 33.46
CA THR A 316 -1.38 -5.26 32.53
C THR A 316 -2.69 -4.48 32.46
N ARG A 317 -3.81 -5.18 32.27
CA ARG A 317 -5.14 -4.56 32.22
C ARG A 317 -5.47 -3.84 33.52
N ASN A 318 -5.19 -4.44 34.67
CA ASN A 318 -5.47 -3.84 35.98
C ASN A 318 -4.63 -2.56 36.21
N LEU A 319 -3.35 -2.58 35.83
CA LEU A 319 -2.48 -1.40 35.90
C LEU A 319 -3.01 -0.25 35.04
N VAL A 320 -3.39 -0.52 33.79
CA VAL A 320 -3.89 0.51 32.86
C VAL A 320 -5.28 1.01 33.26
N LEU A 321 -6.23 0.12 33.56
CA LEU A 321 -7.63 0.48 33.79
C LEU A 321 -7.91 1.01 35.20
N LYS A 322 -7.21 0.52 36.22
CA LYS A 322 -7.47 0.90 37.63
C LYS A 322 -6.43 1.87 38.18
N LYS A 323 -5.14 1.65 37.90
CA LYS A 323 -4.07 2.50 38.41
C LYS A 323 -3.72 3.65 37.45
N GLY A 324 -4.12 3.57 36.18
CA GLY A 324 -3.77 4.57 35.15
C GLY A 324 -2.29 4.58 34.79
N VAL A 325 -1.57 3.48 35.07
CA VAL A 325 -0.13 3.37 34.90
C VAL A 325 0.18 2.38 33.79
N ARG A 326 1.06 2.78 32.87
CA ARG A 326 1.57 1.92 31.80
C ARG A 326 2.82 1.17 32.23
N LEU A 327 3.16 0.11 31.50
CA LEU A 327 4.28 -0.79 31.81
C LEU A 327 5.66 -0.12 31.75
N ASP A 328 5.76 1.03 31.08
CA ASP A 328 6.97 1.85 30.97
C ASP A 328 6.84 3.20 31.71
N GLY A 329 5.83 3.34 32.57
CA GLY A 329 5.63 4.53 33.41
C GLY A 329 5.01 5.73 32.69
N ARG A 330 4.73 5.64 31.39
CA ARG A 330 4.12 6.72 30.62
C ARG A 330 2.67 6.96 31.01
N THR A 331 2.21 8.19 30.77
CA THR A 331 0.77 8.48 30.75
C THR A 331 0.11 7.88 29.50
N ASN A 332 -1.23 7.87 29.48
CA ASN A 332 -1.99 7.37 28.36
C ASN A 332 -1.78 8.16 27.05
N LYS A 333 -1.44 9.45 27.12
CA LYS A 333 -1.19 10.28 25.92
C LYS A 333 0.28 10.38 25.50
N GLN A 334 1.20 10.02 26.38
CA GLN A 334 2.63 10.24 26.18
C GLN A 334 3.23 9.30 25.12
N ILE A 335 3.98 9.90 24.20
CA ILE A 335 4.73 9.20 23.14
C ILE A 335 6.16 8.92 23.64
N ARG A 336 6.74 7.79 23.21
CA ARG A 336 8.12 7.44 23.55
C ARG A 336 9.11 8.44 22.97
N SER A 337 10.34 8.43 23.48
CA SER A 337 11.43 9.21 22.91
C SER A 337 11.63 8.87 21.43
N ILE A 338 11.86 9.89 20.61
CA ILE A 338 12.07 9.76 19.17
C ILE A 338 13.47 10.26 18.85
N SER A 339 14.23 9.49 18.09
CA SER A 339 15.47 9.91 17.46
C SER A 339 15.44 9.55 15.98
N SER A 340 15.91 10.46 15.14
CA SER A 340 15.98 10.22 13.70
C SER A 340 17.23 10.80 13.08
N PHE A 341 17.77 10.06 12.11
CA PHE A 341 18.93 10.43 11.31
C PHE A 341 18.61 10.23 9.84
N VAL A 342 19.13 11.10 8.98
CA VAL A 342 19.07 10.96 7.52
C VAL A 342 20.47 10.79 6.96
N ASN A 343 20.60 10.26 5.75
CA ASN A 343 21.89 9.95 5.13
C ASN A 343 22.77 9.01 5.99
N TYR A 344 22.13 8.08 6.72
CA TYR A 344 22.82 7.10 7.57
C TYR A 344 23.65 6.12 6.74
N LEU A 345 23.13 5.75 5.57
CA LEU A 345 23.83 4.92 4.58
C LEU A 345 24.34 5.80 3.43
N PRO A 346 25.66 5.86 3.20
CA PRO A 346 26.25 6.77 2.21
C PRO A 346 26.03 6.30 0.76
N GLY A 347 26.00 4.99 0.52
CA GLY A 347 25.93 4.42 -0.83
C GLY A 347 24.55 4.40 -1.48
N VAL A 348 23.47 4.65 -0.73
CA VAL A 348 22.10 4.62 -1.24
C VAL A 348 21.61 6.02 -1.62
N HIS A 349 20.60 6.12 -2.48
CA HIS A 349 20.11 7.42 -2.97
C HIS A 349 19.47 8.24 -1.86
N GLY A 350 18.72 7.60 -0.95
CA GLY A 350 18.27 8.20 0.31
C GLY A 350 18.23 7.17 1.42
N SER A 351 18.48 7.61 2.65
CA SER A 351 18.36 6.75 3.82
C SER A 351 17.88 7.51 5.04
N ALA A 352 17.19 6.80 5.92
CA ALA A 352 16.86 7.28 7.25
C ALA A 352 16.89 6.16 8.28
N LEU A 353 17.36 6.47 9.47
CA LEU A 353 17.22 5.65 10.67
C LEU A 353 16.23 6.36 11.58
N PHE A 354 15.10 5.73 11.86
CA PHE A 354 14.09 6.27 12.77
C PHE A 354 13.91 5.33 13.94
N SER A 355 14.04 5.85 15.16
CA SER A 355 13.83 5.11 16.40
C SER A 355 12.77 5.81 17.25
N ARG A 356 11.82 5.03 17.76
CA ARG A 356 10.81 5.48 18.72
C ARG A 356 10.73 4.48 19.87
N GLY A 357 11.30 4.85 21.02
CA GLY A 357 11.63 3.91 22.08
C GLY A 357 12.43 2.73 21.53
N GLU A 358 12.03 1.51 21.86
CA GLU A 358 12.66 0.25 21.40
C GLU A 358 12.05 -0.25 20.07
N THR A 359 11.73 0.67 19.15
CA THR A 359 11.27 0.34 17.79
C THR A 359 12.07 1.14 16.78
N GLN A 360 12.81 0.44 15.93
CA GLN A 360 13.78 1.05 15.04
C GLN A 360 13.60 0.53 13.61
N SER A 361 13.53 1.46 12.66
CA SER A 361 13.47 1.19 11.23
C SER A 361 14.66 1.84 10.54
N LEU A 362 15.45 1.04 9.83
CA LEU A 362 16.43 1.49 8.86
C LEU A 362 15.78 1.42 7.48
N THR A 363 15.55 2.57 6.87
CA THR A 363 14.88 2.67 5.58
C THR A 363 15.81 3.21 4.50
N THR A 364 15.75 2.58 3.33
CA THR A 364 16.51 2.94 2.15
C THR A 364 15.60 3.28 0.98
N VAL A 365 16.01 4.25 0.18
CA VAL A 365 15.35 4.65 -1.07
C VAL A 365 16.30 4.39 -2.22
N THR A 366 15.79 3.67 -3.22
CA THR A 366 16.44 3.46 -4.51
C THR A 366 15.55 4.06 -5.60
N LEU A 367 16.19 4.76 -6.53
CA LEU A 367 15.56 5.44 -7.65
C LEU A 367 15.94 4.69 -8.92
N GLY A 368 14.96 4.37 -9.74
CA GLY A 368 15.10 3.65 -11.00
C GLY A 368 14.34 4.35 -12.13
N SER A 369 14.44 3.74 -13.31
CA SER A 369 13.76 4.16 -14.54
C SER A 369 12.38 3.52 -14.67
N SER A 370 11.68 3.82 -15.77
CA SER A 370 10.43 3.13 -16.14
C SER A 370 10.58 1.62 -16.30
N LEU A 371 11.78 1.11 -16.62
CA LEU A 371 12.04 -0.34 -16.70
C LEU A 371 11.98 -1.05 -15.33
N ASP A 372 12.24 -0.30 -14.25
CA ASP A 372 12.29 -0.82 -12.89
C ASP A 372 10.89 -0.83 -12.23
N ALA A 373 9.85 -0.39 -12.95
CA ALA A 373 8.48 -0.36 -12.47
C ALA A 373 7.98 -1.79 -12.18
N ASN A 374 7.28 -1.94 -11.06
CA ASN A 374 6.74 -3.24 -10.67
C ASN A 374 5.53 -3.58 -11.56
N LYS A 375 5.63 -4.65 -12.34
CA LYS A 375 4.56 -5.11 -13.23
C LYS A 375 3.61 -6.00 -12.43
N ILE A 376 2.37 -5.53 -12.27
CA ILE A 376 1.28 -6.29 -11.68
C ILE A 376 0.48 -6.88 -12.83
N ASP A 377 0.41 -8.21 -12.87
CA ASP A 377 -0.38 -8.98 -13.82
C ASP A 377 -1.22 -9.96 -13.01
N ASN A 378 -2.43 -9.55 -12.65
CA ASN A 378 -3.42 -10.35 -11.93
C ASN A 378 -4.74 -10.38 -12.72
N VAL A 379 -5.71 -11.16 -12.24
CA VAL A 379 -7.02 -11.32 -12.91
C VAL A 379 -7.74 -9.97 -13.03
N ILE A 380 -7.74 -9.21 -11.93
CA ILE A 380 -8.47 -7.95 -11.78
C ILE A 380 -7.73 -6.78 -12.44
N MET A 381 -6.40 -6.74 -12.30
CA MET A 381 -5.58 -5.57 -12.64
C MET A 381 -4.31 -5.97 -13.40
N GLU A 382 -4.11 -5.30 -14.53
CA GLU A 382 -2.83 -5.20 -15.22
C GLU A 382 -2.35 -3.76 -15.06
N ASN A 383 -1.25 -3.55 -14.33
CA ASN A 383 -0.75 -2.21 -14.04
C ASN A 383 0.77 -2.21 -13.85
N GLN A 384 1.34 -1.02 -13.93
CA GLN A 384 2.73 -0.76 -13.57
C GLN A 384 2.77 0.19 -12.39
N GLU A 385 3.35 -0.28 -11.29
CA GLU A 385 3.53 0.51 -10.09
C GLU A 385 4.93 1.13 -10.05
N LYS A 386 4.94 2.47 -10.06
CA LYS A 386 6.18 3.28 -9.97
C LYS A 386 6.66 3.52 -8.54
N PHE A 387 5.83 3.24 -7.53
CA PHE A 387 6.22 3.38 -6.14
C PHE A 387 5.82 2.13 -5.36
N TYR A 388 6.80 1.40 -4.84
CA TYR A 388 6.56 0.19 -4.07
C TYR A 388 7.48 0.14 -2.84
N LEU A 389 6.94 -0.42 -1.75
CA LEU A 389 7.60 -0.47 -0.46
C LEU A 389 7.69 -1.92 0.02
N HIS A 390 8.92 -2.38 0.26
CA HIS A 390 9.18 -3.67 0.88
C HIS A 390 9.49 -3.47 2.35
N TYR A 391 8.81 -4.26 3.19
CA TYR A 391 8.98 -4.25 4.63
C TYR A 391 9.54 -5.61 5.05
N ASN A 392 10.64 -5.59 5.80
CA ASN A 392 11.29 -6.80 6.30
C ASN A 392 11.28 -6.81 7.82
N PHE A 393 10.93 -7.95 8.41
CA PHE A 393 10.87 -8.14 9.85
C PHE A 393 11.74 -9.32 10.29
N PRO A 394 13.06 -9.13 10.33
CA PRO A 394 13.98 -10.19 10.70
C PRO A 394 13.80 -10.59 12.18
N PRO A 395 14.01 -11.87 12.53
CA PRO A 395 13.70 -12.38 13.87
C PRO A 395 14.59 -11.79 14.97
N PHE A 396 15.80 -11.29 14.63
CA PHE A 396 16.64 -10.57 15.59
C PHE A 396 15.99 -9.28 16.11
N SER A 397 15.05 -8.68 15.35
CA SER A 397 14.37 -7.44 15.76
C SER A 397 13.51 -7.60 17.01
N THR A 398 13.10 -8.83 17.32
CA THR A 398 12.42 -9.18 18.58
C THR A 398 13.29 -10.02 19.51
N GLY A 399 14.55 -10.29 19.14
CA GLY A 399 15.47 -11.14 19.90
C GLY A 399 15.11 -12.64 19.85
N GLU A 400 14.43 -13.08 18.77
CA GLU A 400 13.98 -14.46 18.61
C GLU A 400 14.76 -15.20 17.51
N ILE A 401 14.66 -16.52 17.48
CA ILE A 401 15.20 -17.38 16.42
C ILE A 401 14.02 -17.99 15.67
N ARG A 402 13.98 -17.80 14.34
CA ARG A 402 12.95 -18.41 13.46
C ARG A 402 13.56 -18.75 12.10
N SER A 403 13.10 -19.83 11.47
CA SER A 403 13.52 -20.20 10.12
C SER A 403 12.99 -19.19 9.09
N ILE A 404 13.86 -18.68 8.23
CA ILE A 404 13.49 -17.75 7.16
C ILE A 404 13.02 -18.57 5.95
N ARG A 405 11.71 -18.58 5.67
CA ARG A 405 11.09 -19.34 4.57
C ARG A 405 10.51 -18.44 3.45
N GLY A 406 10.85 -17.15 3.47
CA GLY A 406 10.32 -16.12 2.58
C GLY A 406 9.56 -15.03 3.33
N VAL A 407 8.95 -14.11 2.57
CA VAL A 407 8.17 -12.98 3.12
C VAL A 407 6.85 -13.48 3.67
N SER A 408 6.55 -13.16 4.93
CA SER A 408 5.31 -13.54 5.59
C SER A 408 4.14 -12.67 5.16
N ARG A 409 2.90 -13.17 5.34
CA ARG A 409 1.68 -12.38 5.11
C ARG A 409 1.69 -11.06 5.91
N ARG A 410 2.29 -11.06 7.12
CA ARG A 410 2.38 -9.86 7.97
C ARG A 410 3.31 -8.81 7.39
N GLU A 411 4.44 -9.22 6.82
CA GLU A 411 5.37 -8.32 6.17
C GLU A 411 4.76 -7.66 4.93
N VAL A 412 4.06 -8.44 4.09
CA VAL A 412 3.30 -7.89 2.95
C VAL A 412 2.25 -6.88 3.42
N GLY A 413 1.45 -7.23 4.44
CA GLY A 413 0.43 -6.33 4.98
C GLY A 413 0.99 -5.03 5.56
N HIS A 414 2.07 -5.09 6.35
CA HIS A 414 2.70 -3.90 6.91
C HIS A 414 3.38 -3.03 5.83
N GLY A 415 4.01 -3.65 4.83
CA GLY A 415 4.58 -2.96 3.69
C GLY A 415 3.52 -2.20 2.91
N ASN A 416 2.41 -2.86 2.59
CA ASN A 416 1.28 -2.25 1.90
C ASN A 416 0.65 -1.10 2.71
N LEU A 417 0.45 -1.25 4.02
CA LEU A 417 -0.03 -0.14 4.88
C LEU A 417 0.88 1.09 4.77
N ALA A 418 2.20 0.89 4.82
CA ALA A 418 3.16 1.99 4.71
C ALA A 418 3.22 2.58 3.29
N GLN A 419 3.07 1.75 2.26
CA GLN A 419 2.98 2.19 0.86
C GLN A 419 1.74 3.07 0.64
N ARG A 420 0.57 2.61 1.07
CA ARG A 420 -0.69 3.37 1.02
C ARG A 420 -0.58 4.72 1.74
N ALA A 421 0.09 4.76 2.88
CA ALA A 421 0.31 5.99 3.65
C ALA A 421 1.10 7.07 2.89
N LEU A 422 1.99 6.68 1.96
CA LEU A 422 2.95 7.56 1.30
C LEU A 422 2.61 7.83 -0.17
N LYS A 423 1.99 6.89 -0.88
CA LYS A 423 1.85 6.94 -2.35
C LYS A 423 1.12 8.19 -2.85
N ASN A 424 0.11 8.66 -2.12
CA ASN A 424 -0.69 9.84 -2.48
C ASN A 424 0.03 11.16 -2.17
N ILE A 425 1.13 11.12 -1.41
CA ILE A 425 1.92 12.29 -1.01
C ILE A 425 3.14 12.47 -1.91
N ILE A 426 3.60 11.40 -2.55
CA ILE A 426 4.68 11.46 -3.52
C ILE A 426 4.15 12.19 -4.77
N PRO A 427 4.76 13.33 -5.16
CA PRO A 427 4.34 14.05 -6.34
C PRO A 427 4.68 13.26 -7.60
N ASN A 428 4.01 13.59 -8.71
CA ASN A 428 4.35 13.01 -10.01
C ASN A 428 5.82 13.31 -10.33
N ASN A 429 6.59 12.26 -10.60
CA ASN A 429 8.02 12.34 -10.82
C ASN A 429 8.45 11.27 -11.85
N PRO A 430 9.59 11.48 -12.54
CA PRO A 430 10.00 10.56 -13.60
C PRO A 430 10.62 9.26 -13.08
N TYR A 431 10.78 9.11 -11.76
CA TYR A 431 11.45 7.97 -11.17
C TYR A 431 10.46 6.86 -10.82
N THR A 432 10.96 5.63 -10.97
CA THR A 432 10.47 4.52 -10.16
C THR A 432 11.16 4.56 -8.81
N ILE A 433 10.40 4.47 -7.73
CA ILE A 433 10.88 4.61 -6.37
C ILE A 433 10.63 3.28 -5.64
N ARG A 434 11.73 2.66 -5.21
CA ARG A 434 11.70 1.50 -4.32
C ARG A 434 12.10 1.93 -2.92
N VAL A 435 11.25 1.64 -1.96
CA VAL A 435 11.56 1.80 -0.53
C VAL A 435 11.76 0.43 0.09
N VAL A 436 12.82 0.25 0.87
CA VAL A 436 13.01 -0.95 1.70
C VAL A 436 13.19 -0.52 3.14
N SER A 437 12.33 -1.03 4.02
CA SER A 437 12.42 -0.80 5.47
C SER A 437 12.78 -2.09 6.18
N ASP A 438 13.99 -2.12 6.74
CA ASP A 438 14.47 -3.19 7.60
C ASP A 438 14.24 -2.82 9.06
N ILE A 439 13.45 -3.62 9.77
CA ILE A 439 13.19 -3.41 11.19
C ILE A 439 14.34 -3.99 12.00
N LEU A 440 15.02 -3.11 12.75
CA LEU A 440 16.18 -3.48 13.56
C LEU A 440 15.78 -3.81 15.00
N GLU A 441 14.76 -3.13 15.52
CA GLU A 441 14.19 -3.37 16.85
C GLU A 441 12.66 -3.24 16.78
N SER A 442 11.94 -4.05 17.55
CA SER A 442 10.48 -3.97 17.64
C SER A 442 9.92 -4.19 19.05
N ASN A 443 9.37 -3.12 19.60
CA ASN A 443 8.51 -3.13 20.77
C ASN A 443 7.30 -2.20 20.58
N GLY A 444 6.69 -2.20 19.41
CA GLY A 444 5.45 -1.44 19.16
C GLY A 444 5.39 -0.80 17.79
N SER A 445 4.45 -1.24 16.97
CA SER A 445 4.10 -0.70 15.64
C SER A 445 5.29 -0.25 14.78
N SER A 446 6.14 -1.20 14.41
CA SER A 446 7.23 -1.00 13.45
C SER A 446 6.74 -0.54 12.08
N SER A 447 5.50 -0.86 11.69
CA SER A 447 4.88 -0.32 10.47
C SER A 447 4.77 1.22 10.48
N MET A 448 4.48 1.82 11.64
CA MET A 448 4.42 3.28 11.74
C MET A 448 5.81 3.91 11.78
N ALA A 449 6.79 3.21 12.38
CA ALA A 449 8.20 3.61 12.28
C ALA A 449 8.68 3.60 10.82
N THR A 450 8.28 2.59 10.03
CA THR A 450 8.55 2.52 8.59
C THR A 450 8.00 3.74 7.84
N VAL A 451 6.76 4.16 8.10
CA VAL A 451 6.18 5.35 7.44
C VAL A 451 7.01 6.61 7.74
N CYS A 452 7.41 6.79 9.00
CA CYS A 452 8.20 7.94 9.42
C CYS A 452 9.61 7.91 8.80
N ALA A 453 10.28 6.76 8.85
CA ALA A 453 11.60 6.55 8.24
C ALA A 453 11.56 6.73 6.73
N ALA A 454 10.57 6.15 6.05
CA ALA A 454 10.40 6.26 4.61
C ALA A 454 10.12 7.71 4.18
N SER A 455 9.28 8.45 4.91
CA SER A 455 9.07 9.87 4.62
C SER A 455 10.38 10.66 4.68
N LEU A 456 11.21 10.43 5.71
CA LEU A 456 12.53 11.06 5.84
C LEU A 456 13.51 10.62 4.75
N ALA A 457 13.53 9.32 4.43
CA ALA A 457 14.43 8.76 3.42
C ALA A 457 14.10 9.26 2.01
N LEU A 458 12.81 9.43 1.68
CA LEU A 458 12.35 10.01 0.41
C LEU A 458 12.77 11.48 0.30
N MET A 459 12.63 12.24 1.39
CA MET A 459 13.12 13.62 1.47
C MET A 459 14.65 13.71 1.37
N ASP A 460 15.39 12.77 1.97
CA ASP A 460 16.85 12.64 1.85
C ASP A 460 17.29 12.30 0.42
N ALA A 461 16.50 11.47 -0.29
CA ALA A 461 16.70 11.14 -1.70
C ALA A 461 16.45 12.32 -2.65
N GLY A 462 15.88 13.42 -2.16
CA GLY A 462 15.53 14.60 -2.96
C GLY A 462 14.18 14.49 -3.67
N ILE A 463 13.31 13.57 -3.25
CA ILE A 463 11.92 13.54 -3.73
C ILE A 463 11.16 14.73 -3.10
N PRO A 464 10.47 15.57 -3.90
CA PRO A 464 9.89 16.82 -3.43
C PRO A 464 8.57 16.63 -2.66
N ILE A 465 8.64 15.91 -1.53
CA ILE A 465 7.52 15.75 -0.60
C ILE A 465 7.35 17.05 0.20
N GLU A 466 6.27 17.79 -0.07
CA GLU A 466 5.96 19.04 0.64
C GLU A 466 5.36 18.81 2.04
N ASN A 467 4.52 17.79 2.18
CA ASN A 467 3.86 17.43 3.44
C ASN A 467 4.33 16.04 3.89
N PRO A 468 5.37 15.92 4.74
CA PRO A 468 5.82 14.62 5.22
C PRO A 468 4.74 13.90 6.04
N VAL A 469 4.78 12.57 5.98
CA VAL A 469 3.80 11.69 6.63
C VAL A 469 4.39 11.12 7.90
N SER A 470 3.63 11.20 8.98
CA SER A 470 3.94 10.53 10.25
C SER A 470 2.86 9.52 10.59
N GLY A 471 3.20 8.54 11.44
CA GLY A 471 2.31 7.46 11.84
C GLY A 471 2.34 7.18 13.33
N ILE A 472 1.17 6.90 13.90
CA ILE A 472 1.01 6.51 15.30
C ILE A 472 0.17 5.24 15.41
N ALA A 473 0.44 4.45 16.46
CA ALA A 473 -0.40 3.32 16.83
C ALA A 473 -1.08 3.63 18.16
N MET A 474 -2.39 3.45 18.17
CA MET A 474 -3.28 3.70 19.28
C MET A 474 -3.79 2.37 19.83
N GLY A 475 -4.00 2.32 21.14
CA GLY A 475 -4.59 1.18 21.81
C GLY A 475 -5.78 1.59 22.65
N LEU A 476 -6.55 0.58 23.03
CA LEU A 476 -7.70 0.75 23.90
C LEU A 476 -7.76 -0.39 24.90
N PHE A 477 -8.04 -0.07 26.15
CA PHE A 477 -8.43 -1.02 27.17
C PHE A 477 -9.86 -0.73 27.61
N MET A 478 -10.70 -1.75 27.65
CA MET A 478 -12.11 -1.69 28.03
C MET A 478 -12.45 -2.77 29.06
N GLU A 479 -13.07 -2.38 30.17
CA GLU A 479 -13.66 -3.32 31.12
C GLU A 479 -14.91 -2.69 31.70
N ASN A 480 -16.06 -3.36 31.50
CA ASN A 480 -17.38 -2.81 31.83
C ASN A 480 -17.57 -1.43 31.18
N GLU A 481 -17.79 -0.39 31.98
CA GLU A 481 -17.94 0.99 31.50
C GLU A 481 -16.61 1.75 31.36
N LYS A 482 -15.51 1.24 31.95
CA LYS A 482 -14.22 1.93 31.93
C LYS A 482 -13.52 1.73 30.59
N LYS A 483 -13.09 2.83 29.98
CA LYS A 483 -12.39 2.86 28.69
C LYS A 483 -11.16 3.75 28.81
N VAL A 484 -9.99 3.23 28.46
CA VAL A 484 -8.71 3.96 28.49
C VAL A 484 -8.04 3.88 27.12
N ILE A 485 -7.93 5.02 26.45
CA ILE A 485 -7.23 5.17 25.16
C ILE A 485 -5.76 5.45 25.44
N ILE A 486 -4.87 4.69 24.81
CA ILE A 486 -3.42 4.86 24.95
C ILE A 486 -2.75 5.18 23.60
N SER A 487 -1.79 6.10 23.63
CA SER A 487 -0.99 6.54 22.49
C SER A 487 0.34 5.79 22.44
N ASP A 488 0.81 5.49 21.23
CA ASP A 488 2.11 4.87 20.97
C ASP A 488 2.32 3.58 21.78
N ILE A 489 1.50 2.57 21.45
CA ILE A 489 1.44 1.29 22.15
C ILE A 489 2.75 0.49 22.05
N ILE A 490 3.11 -0.20 23.13
CA ILE A 490 4.18 -1.21 23.11
C ILE A 490 3.64 -2.59 22.75
N GLY A 491 4.53 -3.57 22.51
CA GLY A 491 4.13 -4.91 22.05
C GLY A 491 3.17 -5.64 22.99
N GLU A 492 3.37 -5.54 24.30
CA GLU A 492 2.47 -6.14 25.31
C GLU A 492 1.13 -5.41 25.40
N GLU A 493 1.12 -4.09 25.25
CA GLU A 493 -0.12 -3.30 25.23
C GLU A 493 -0.96 -3.60 24.00
N ASP A 494 -0.32 -3.80 22.84
CA ASP A 494 -0.97 -4.35 21.65
C ASP A 494 -1.54 -5.74 21.96
N HIS A 495 -0.73 -6.66 22.47
CA HIS A 495 -1.13 -8.04 22.71
C HIS A 495 -2.32 -8.18 23.69
N PHE A 496 -2.33 -7.41 24.78
CA PHE A 496 -3.34 -7.48 25.84
C PHE A 496 -4.48 -6.44 25.74
N GLY A 497 -4.34 -5.46 24.86
CA GLY A 497 -5.34 -4.45 24.57
C GLY A 497 -6.49 -4.97 23.71
N ASP A 498 -7.57 -4.19 23.67
CA ASP A 498 -8.81 -4.53 23.00
C ASP A 498 -8.91 -3.96 21.58
N LEU A 499 -8.05 -2.99 21.24
CA LEU A 499 -7.91 -2.44 19.89
C LEU A 499 -6.45 -2.08 19.59
N ASP A 500 -6.06 -2.27 18.33
CA ASP A 500 -4.86 -1.72 17.68
C ASP A 500 -5.32 -0.85 16.51
N PHE A 501 -5.10 0.47 16.60
CA PHE A 501 -5.46 1.40 15.53
C PHE A 501 -4.24 2.20 15.08
N LYS A 502 -3.78 1.90 13.87
CA LYS A 502 -2.69 2.57 13.18
C LYS A 502 -3.25 3.68 12.30
N ILE A 503 -2.75 4.90 12.52
CA ILE A 503 -3.20 6.08 11.78
C ILE A 503 -1.97 6.81 11.24
N THR A 504 -2.03 7.17 9.97
CA THR A 504 -0.99 7.93 9.28
C THR A 504 -1.57 9.18 8.64
N GLY A 505 -0.72 10.17 8.42
CA GLY A 505 -1.13 11.42 7.81
C GLY A 505 -0.12 12.54 7.95
N THR A 506 -0.45 13.65 7.31
CA THR A 506 0.32 14.90 7.29
C THR A 506 -0.33 15.95 8.21
N LYS A 507 0.25 17.14 8.29
CA LYS A 507 -0.43 18.28 8.95
C LYS A 507 -1.81 18.63 8.34
N CYS A 508 -2.08 18.22 7.10
CA CYS A 508 -3.31 18.56 6.38
C CYS A 508 -4.45 17.56 6.66
N GLY A 509 -4.13 16.28 6.87
CA GLY A 509 -5.12 15.24 7.08
C GLY A 509 -4.54 13.83 7.13
N MET A 510 -5.42 12.84 7.22
CA MET A 510 -5.09 11.41 7.22
C MET A 510 -4.76 10.91 5.80
N THR A 511 -3.83 9.97 5.70
CA THR A 511 -3.40 9.38 4.40
C THR A 511 -3.60 7.87 4.32
N ALA A 512 -3.49 7.15 5.43
CA ALA A 512 -3.89 5.75 5.54
C ALA A 512 -4.18 5.37 6.98
N CYS A 513 -4.95 4.30 7.15
CA CYS A 513 -5.26 3.76 8.46
C CYS A 513 -5.49 2.25 8.43
N GLN A 514 -5.30 1.62 9.59
CA GLN A 514 -5.59 0.21 9.81
C GLN A 514 -6.06 0.03 11.26
N MET A 515 -7.31 -0.38 11.46
CA MET A 515 -7.91 -0.66 12.76
C MET A 515 -8.22 -2.14 12.91
N ASP A 516 -7.88 -2.68 14.07
CA ASP A 516 -8.14 -4.07 14.48
C ASP A 516 -8.73 -4.09 15.89
N VAL A 517 -9.96 -4.58 16.03
CA VAL A 517 -10.58 -4.80 17.33
C VAL A 517 -10.43 -6.28 17.71
N LYS A 518 -9.93 -6.53 18.92
CA LYS A 518 -9.63 -7.87 19.45
C LYS A 518 -10.72 -8.41 20.36
N THR A 519 -11.79 -7.65 20.55
CA THR A 519 -12.91 -8.00 21.43
C THR A 519 -14.25 -7.88 20.72
N MET A 520 -15.21 -8.66 21.21
CA MET A 520 -16.59 -8.69 20.70
C MET A 520 -17.38 -7.40 20.97
N ILE A 521 -16.99 -6.63 21.99
CA ILE A 521 -17.68 -5.40 22.39
C ILE A 521 -17.56 -4.35 21.28
N GLY A 522 -16.50 -4.41 20.47
CA GLY A 522 -16.28 -3.51 19.35
C GLY A 522 -16.10 -2.04 19.76
N VAL A 523 -16.16 -1.12 18.79
CA VAL A 523 -15.97 0.32 19.05
C VAL A 523 -17.17 1.14 18.60
N THR A 524 -17.71 1.94 19.52
CA THR A 524 -18.78 2.93 19.27
C THR A 524 -18.24 4.15 18.51
N TYR A 525 -19.09 4.87 17.78
CA TYR A 525 -18.68 6.06 17.02
C TYR A 525 -18.05 7.16 17.89
N ASP A 526 -18.58 7.43 19.08
CA ASP A 526 -18.04 8.46 19.98
C ASP A 526 -16.63 8.11 20.46
N LEU A 527 -16.41 6.84 20.82
CA LEU A 527 -15.10 6.34 21.22
C LEU A 527 -14.11 6.39 20.05
N LEU A 528 -14.54 6.04 18.83
CA LEU A 528 -13.72 6.18 17.64
C LEU A 528 -13.30 7.63 17.42
N ASN A 529 -14.22 8.58 17.59
CA ASN A 529 -13.92 10.01 17.49
C ASN A 529 -12.87 10.46 18.53
N GLN A 530 -13.00 10.03 19.79
CA GLN A 530 -12.03 10.32 20.84
C GLN A 530 -10.63 9.77 20.50
N ILE A 531 -10.56 8.53 19.96
CA ILE A 531 -9.31 7.92 19.53
C ILE A 531 -8.67 8.74 18.40
N LEU A 532 -9.45 9.18 17.40
CA LEU A 532 -8.97 9.99 16.28
C LEU A 532 -8.38 11.33 16.74
N ILE A 533 -9.02 12.02 17.69
CA ILE A 533 -8.51 13.29 18.24
C ILE A 533 -7.16 13.07 18.94
N GLN A 534 -7.07 12.06 19.81
CA GLN A 534 -5.81 11.76 20.52
C GLN A 534 -4.71 11.29 19.55
N ALA A 535 -5.08 10.57 18.50
CA ALA A 535 -4.16 10.16 17.45
C ALA A 535 -3.62 11.34 16.64
N LEU A 536 -4.47 12.33 16.33
CA LEU A 536 -4.05 13.57 15.66
C LEU A 536 -3.01 14.32 16.49
N GLU A 537 -3.27 14.52 17.79
CA GLU A 537 -2.30 15.14 18.73
C GLU A 537 -0.94 14.43 18.65
N GLY A 538 -0.97 13.10 18.73
CA GLY A 538 0.25 12.30 18.74
C GLY A 538 1.00 12.26 17.41
N ARG A 539 0.27 12.19 16.30
CA ARG A 539 0.82 12.22 14.94
C ARG A 539 1.53 13.54 14.67
N ILE A 540 0.92 14.66 15.04
CA ILE A 540 1.53 15.99 14.90
C ILE A 540 2.79 16.12 15.77
N PHE A 541 2.82 15.55 16.97
CA PHE A 541 4.02 15.51 17.80
C PHE A 541 5.17 14.75 17.11
N ILE A 542 4.90 13.56 16.57
CA ILE A 542 5.89 12.76 15.83
C ILE A 542 6.40 13.51 14.60
N LEU A 543 5.49 14.13 13.85
CA LEU A 543 5.82 14.92 12.67
C LEU A 543 6.79 16.07 13.01
N LYS A 544 6.55 16.79 14.11
CA LYS A 544 7.47 17.84 14.58
C LYS A 544 8.86 17.29 14.87
N LYS A 545 8.97 16.13 15.53
CA LYS A 545 10.26 15.47 15.78
C LYS A 545 10.98 15.04 14.51
N MET A 546 10.26 14.56 13.50
CA MET A 546 10.86 14.25 12.19
C MET A 546 11.42 15.51 11.50
N LEU A 547 10.67 16.61 11.56
CA LEU A 547 11.07 17.89 10.96
C LEU A 547 12.25 18.56 11.66
N GLU A 548 12.50 18.25 12.95
CA GLU A 548 13.75 18.64 13.63
C GLU A 548 14.98 17.99 12.97
N THR A 549 14.86 16.76 12.45
CA THR A 549 15.95 16.06 11.74
C THR A 549 16.12 16.57 10.31
N LEU A 550 15.03 16.70 9.55
CA LEU A 550 15.06 17.15 8.16
C LEU A 550 13.86 18.06 7.88
N PRO A 551 14.02 19.39 7.98
CA PRO A 551 12.90 20.34 7.84
C PRO A 551 12.25 20.34 6.45
N ARG A 552 13.02 20.05 5.40
CA ARG A 552 12.56 20.00 4.00
C ARG A 552 13.39 19.00 3.21
N TYR A 553 12.82 18.47 2.13
CA TYR A 553 13.52 17.60 1.18
C TYR A 553 14.80 18.26 0.61
N ARG A 554 15.78 17.43 0.23
CA ARG A 554 17.02 17.92 -0.37
C ARG A 554 16.77 18.50 -1.75
N LYS A 555 17.24 19.73 -2.00
CA LYS A 555 17.15 20.38 -3.33
C LYS A 555 17.95 19.66 -4.41
N LYS A 556 19.07 19.02 -4.04
CA LYS A 556 19.94 18.27 -4.95
C LYS A 556 20.00 16.82 -4.49
N MET A 557 19.80 15.90 -5.43
CA MET A 557 20.02 14.47 -5.22
C MET A 557 21.51 14.18 -5.02
N LYS A 558 21.83 13.02 -4.44
CA LYS A 558 23.23 12.59 -4.25
C LYS A 558 23.94 12.37 -5.60
N PRO A 559 25.26 12.54 -5.69
CA PRO A 559 25.99 12.44 -6.96
C PRO A 559 25.85 11.11 -7.70
N HIS A 560 25.70 10.00 -6.96
CA HIS A 560 25.53 8.66 -7.51
C HIS A 560 24.08 8.31 -7.86
N ALA A 561 23.11 9.11 -7.42
CA ALA A 561 21.71 8.88 -7.75
C ALA A 561 21.50 9.13 -9.26
N PRO A 562 20.74 8.26 -9.94
CA PRO A 562 20.44 8.46 -11.34
C PRO A 562 19.59 9.72 -11.50
N LYS A 563 19.83 10.43 -12.59
CA LYS A 563 19.08 11.60 -13.02
C LYS A 563 18.29 11.22 -14.25
N ILE A 564 16.99 11.47 -14.21
CA ILE A 564 16.09 11.23 -15.35
C ILE A 564 15.67 12.59 -15.88
N TYR A 565 15.94 12.81 -17.15
CA TYR A 565 15.42 13.94 -17.90
C TYR A 565 14.40 13.42 -18.90
N THR A 566 13.26 14.11 -18.99
CA THR A 566 12.19 13.75 -19.91
C THR A 566 11.98 14.86 -20.92
N LEU A 567 11.82 14.51 -22.19
CA LEU A 567 11.45 15.43 -23.26
C LEU A 567 10.48 14.78 -24.23
N ASN A 568 9.70 15.60 -24.91
CA ASN A 568 8.76 15.16 -25.94
C ASN A 568 9.27 15.55 -27.31
N ILE A 569 9.18 14.63 -28.26
CA ILE A 569 9.42 14.88 -29.68
C ILE A 569 8.17 14.55 -30.51
N PRO A 570 7.95 15.16 -31.67
CA PRO A 570 6.87 14.73 -32.56
C PRO A 570 7.11 13.29 -33.05
N LYS A 571 6.02 12.54 -33.24
CA LYS A 571 6.06 11.12 -33.65
C LYS A 571 6.91 10.86 -34.90
N ASP A 572 6.88 11.77 -35.86
CA ASP A 572 7.62 11.67 -37.13
C ASP A 572 9.14 11.57 -36.93
N PHE A 573 9.67 12.11 -35.82
CA PHE A 573 11.10 12.09 -35.50
C PHE A 573 11.55 10.87 -34.69
N ILE A 574 10.63 10.04 -34.19
CA ILE A 574 10.99 8.85 -33.40
C ILE A 574 11.91 7.94 -34.22
N GLY A 575 11.55 7.67 -35.48
CA GLY A 575 12.36 6.85 -36.39
C GLY A 575 13.75 7.44 -36.63
N SER A 576 13.87 8.76 -36.74
CA SER A 576 15.14 9.47 -36.93
C SER A 576 16.05 9.41 -35.71
N VAL A 577 15.48 9.46 -34.50
CA VAL A 577 16.24 9.36 -33.24
C VAL A 577 16.72 7.93 -32.99
N ILE A 578 15.90 6.92 -33.30
CA ILE A 578 16.29 5.51 -33.20
C ILE A 578 17.34 5.17 -34.27
N GLY A 579 17.10 5.60 -35.50
CA GLY A 579 17.92 5.29 -36.67
C GLY A 579 17.77 3.85 -37.16
N PRO A 580 18.36 3.51 -38.32
CA PRO A 580 18.28 2.16 -38.89
C PRO A 580 18.91 1.14 -37.93
N GLY A 581 18.13 0.13 -37.53
CA GLY A 581 18.56 -0.90 -36.58
C GLY A 581 18.88 -0.40 -35.16
N GLY A 582 18.46 0.81 -34.79
CA GLY A 582 18.80 1.41 -33.48
C GLY A 582 20.21 2.02 -33.41
N LYS A 583 20.91 2.16 -34.54
CA LYS A 583 22.31 2.62 -34.57
C LYS A 583 22.48 4.02 -33.96
N VAL A 584 21.59 4.95 -34.26
CA VAL A 584 21.72 6.36 -33.82
C VAL A 584 21.50 6.46 -32.31
N ILE A 585 20.45 5.83 -31.78
CA ILE A 585 20.20 5.84 -30.34
C ILE A 585 21.31 5.10 -29.56
N GLN A 586 21.86 4.01 -30.09
CA GLN A 586 22.99 3.31 -29.48
C GLN A 586 24.27 4.17 -29.49
N GLU A 587 24.54 4.90 -30.56
CA GLU A 587 25.66 5.85 -30.65
C GLU A 587 25.52 6.95 -29.58
N ILE A 588 24.34 7.57 -29.48
CA ILE A 588 24.09 8.62 -28.48
C ILE A 588 24.29 8.07 -27.06
N GLN A 589 23.71 6.91 -26.75
CA GLN A 589 23.84 6.26 -25.44
C GLN A 589 25.30 5.94 -25.11
N SER A 590 26.06 5.37 -26.06
CA SER A 590 27.47 5.03 -25.89
C SER A 590 28.34 6.28 -25.66
N CYS A 591 28.22 7.30 -26.52
CA CYS A 591 29.03 8.53 -26.42
C CYS A 591 28.73 9.34 -25.16
N THR A 592 27.50 9.29 -24.66
CA THR A 592 27.08 10.05 -23.48
C THR A 592 27.05 9.22 -22.20
N ASN A 593 27.28 7.90 -22.28
CA ASN A 593 27.10 6.98 -21.16
C ASN A 593 25.73 7.18 -20.47
N THR A 594 24.67 7.30 -21.28
CA THR A 594 23.28 7.43 -20.84
C THR A 594 22.46 6.25 -21.34
N ASN A 595 21.33 5.97 -20.69
CA ASN A 595 20.32 5.04 -21.19
C ASN A 595 19.12 5.86 -21.67
N ILE A 596 18.68 5.65 -22.90
CA ILE A 596 17.63 6.42 -23.55
C ILE A 596 16.47 5.49 -23.88
N LEU A 597 15.33 5.76 -23.28
CA LEU A 597 14.08 5.04 -23.51
C LEU A 597 13.14 5.93 -24.31
N ILE A 598 12.50 5.36 -25.32
CA ILE A 598 11.54 6.07 -26.17
C ILE A 598 10.22 5.29 -26.13
N GLU A 599 9.17 5.95 -25.67
CA GLU A 599 7.81 5.44 -25.70
C GLU A 599 6.95 6.27 -26.64
N GLU A 600 6.17 5.63 -27.50
CA GLU A 600 5.20 6.31 -28.33
C GLU A 600 3.89 6.51 -27.57
N LYS A 601 3.47 7.76 -27.38
CA LYS A 601 2.21 8.12 -26.71
C LYS A 601 1.41 9.09 -27.59
N GLY A 602 0.45 8.54 -28.33
CA GLY A 602 -0.38 9.31 -29.26
C GLY A 602 0.46 9.87 -30.42
N ASN A 603 0.51 11.20 -30.54
CA ASN A 603 1.28 11.90 -31.59
C ASN A 603 2.66 12.37 -31.12
N LEU A 604 3.10 11.96 -29.93
CA LEU A 604 4.39 12.34 -29.36
C LEU A 604 5.23 11.10 -29.02
N GLY A 605 6.54 11.20 -29.24
CA GLY A 605 7.55 10.32 -28.65
C GLY A 605 8.00 10.89 -27.32
N TYR A 606 7.72 10.16 -26.24
CA TYR A 606 8.17 10.47 -24.90
C TYR A 606 9.55 9.86 -24.69
N ILE A 607 10.56 10.69 -24.49
CA ILE A 607 11.95 10.26 -24.32
C ILE A 607 12.35 10.43 -22.86
N GLU A 608 12.84 9.35 -22.26
CA GLU A 608 13.46 9.35 -20.93
C GLU A 608 14.97 9.12 -21.08
N ILE A 609 15.78 10.03 -20.57
CA ILE A 609 17.24 9.95 -20.59
C ILE A 609 17.73 9.78 -19.16
N LEU A 610 18.33 8.63 -18.88
CA LEU A 610 18.89 8.25 -17.60
C LEU A 610 20.42 8.40 -17.63
N GLY A 611 20.98 9.10 -16.66
CA GLY A 611 22.44 9.20 -16.49
C GLY A 611 22.84 9.65 -15.09
N LYS A 612 24.14 9.67 -14.79
CA LYS A 612 24.68 10.18 -13.51
C LYS A 612 25.25 11.61 -13.63
N ASP A 613 25.76 11.94 -14.81
CA ASP A 613 26.47 13.18 -15.12
C ASP A 613 25.57 14.16 -15.89
N ASP A 614 25.33 15.35 -15.33
CA ASP A 614 24.47 16.36 -15.95
C ASP A 614 25.00 16.86 -17.29
N GLU A 615 26.32 16.95 -17.45
CA GLU A 615 26.90 17.44 -18.71
C GLU A 615 26.68 16.46 -19.85
N LYS A 616 26.86 15.16 -19.56
CA LYS A 616 26.64 14.11 -20.55
C LYS A 616 25.17 13.97 -20.91
N ILE A 617 24.27 14.11 -19.93
CA ILE A 617 22.83 14.13 -20.20
C ILE A 617 22.45 15.33 -21.07
N LYS A 618 22.97 16.53 -20.78
CA LYS A 618 22.74 17.71 -21.64
C LYS A 618 23.25 17.50 -23.07
N LYS A 619 24.39 16.83 -23.25
CA LYS A 619 24.88 16.43 -24.59
C LYS A 619 23.89 15.49 -25.30
N ALA A 620 23.34 14.51 -24.59
CA ALA A 620 22.32 13.61 -25.15
C ALA A 620 21.04 14.38 -25.54
N ILE A 621 20.53 15.24 -24.65
CA ILE A 621 19.36 16.11 -24.90
C ILE A 621 19.59 16.97 -26.15
N ASN A 622 20.71 17.69 -26.21
CA ASN A 622 21.03 18.56 -27.35
C ASN A 622 21.12 17.76 -28.65
N ARG A 623 21.69 16.56 -28.62
CA ARG A 623 21.80 15.69 -29.80
C ARG A 623 20.43 15.24 -30.29
N ILE A 624 19.52 14.89 -29.38
CA ILE A 624 18.15 14.50 -29.72
C ILE A 624 17.36 15.70 -30.23
N GLN A 625 17.47 16.86 -29.59
CA GLN A 625 16.81 18.10 -30.03
C GLN A 625 17.28 18.57 -31.41
N GLN A 626 18.55 18.35 -31.75
CA GLN A 626 19.06 18.62 -33.10
C GLN A 626 18.42 17.70 -34.14
N ILE A 627 18.21 16.42 -33.82
CA ILE A 627 17.59 15.44 -34.72
C ILE A 627 16.09 15.73 -34.85
N ALA A 628 15.41 16.01 -33.74
CA ALA A 628 13.99 16.30 -33.67
C ALA A 628 13.67 17.80 -33.80
N PHE A 629 14.49 18.52 -34.56
CA PHE A 629 14.35 19.97 -34.71
C PHE A 629 13.14 20.29 -35.61
N VAL A 630 12.18 21.02 -35.05
CA VAL A 630 11.04 21.59 -35.79
C VAL A 630 11.19 23.10 -35.86
N PRO A 631 11.24 23.70 -37.06
CA PRO A 631 11.29 25.15 -37.19
C PRO A 631 9.96 25.81 -36.78
N GLU A 632 10.03 26.85 -35.97
CA GLU A 632 8.90 27.65 -35.47
C GLU A 632 8.59 28.78 -36.44
N LEU A 633 7.31 28.93 -36.81
CA LEU A 633 6.86 29.92 -37.78
C LEU A 633 7.19 31.34 -37.29
N GLY A 634 7.91 32.10 -38.12
CA GLY A 634 8.33 33.46 -37.83
C GLY A 634 9.64 33.59 -37.05
N LYS A 635 10.28 32.49 -36.64
CA LYS A 635 11.58 32.54 -35.96
C LYS A 635 12.72 32.75 -36.95
N VAL A 636 13.75 33.48 -36.51
CA VAL A 636 14.97 33.73 -37.27
C VAL A 636 16.01 32.68 -36.90
N TYR A 637 16.63 32.08 -37.92
CA TYR A 637 17.65 31.06 -37.79
C TYR A 637 18.90 31.46 -38.55
N GLN A 638 20.07 31.19 -37.96
CA GLN A 638 21.33 31.22 -38.69
C GLN A 638 21.44 29.95 -39.52
N ALA A 639 21.35 30.12 -40.84
CA ALA A 639 21.37 29.01 -41.78
C ALA A 639 22.68 29.00 -42.57
N LYS A 640 23.24 27.81 -42.79
CA LYS A 640 24.44 27.61 -43.60
C LYS A 640 24.07 27.30 -45.04
N VAL A 641 24.62 28.02 -46.01
CA VAL A 641 24.40 27.77 -47.44
C VAL A 641 25.07 26.44 -47.83
N LYS A 642 24.27 25.46 -48.28
CA LYS A 642 24.73 24.12 -48.68
C LYS A 642 24.97 24.00 -50.17
N SER A 643 24.03 24.51 -50.96
CA SER A 643 24.12 24.52 -52.41
C SER A 643 23.34 25.70 -52.99
N ILE A 644 23.79 26.18 -54.13
CA ILE A 644 23.17 27.29 -54.85
C ILE A 644 22.69 26.76 -56.20
N LYS A 645 21.48 27.15 -56.61
CA LYS A 645 20.90 26.87 -57.93
C LYS A 645 20.32 28.15 -58.51
N ASP A 646 20.05 28.17 -59.81
CA ASP A 646 19.56 29.35 -60.53
C ASP A 646 18.28 29.98 -59.93
N PHE A 647 17.44 29.18 -59.27
CA PHE A 647 16.16 29.62 -58.68
C PHE A 647 16.20 29.88 -57.17
N GLY A 648 17.30 29.57 -56.47
CA GLY A 648 17.38 29.71 -55.02
C GLY A 648 18.62 29.08 -54.38
N ALA A 649 18.84 29.37 -53.10
CA ALA A 649 19.86 28.71 -52.29
C ALA A 649 19.22 27.70 -51.33
N PHE A 650 19.78 26.49 -51.24
CA PHE A 650 19.44 25.54 -50.18
C PHE A 650 20.27 25.86 -48.95
N VAL A 651 19.58 26.15 -47.85
CA VAL A 651 20.21 26.55 -46.59
C VAL A 651 19.82 25.58 -45.48
N GLU A 652 20.80 25.19 -44.69
CA GLU A 652 20.64 24.27 -43.56
C GLU A 652 20.42 25.10 -42.29
N ILE A 653 19.20 25.04 -41.73
CA ILE A 653 18.81 25.77 -40.50
C ILE A 653 19.13 24.98 -39.22
N SER A 654 19.24 23.66 -39.35
CA SER A 654 19.71 22.74 -38.31
C SER A 654 20.25 21.49 -39.01
N LYS A 655 21.07 20.69 -38.32
CA LYS A 655 21.77 19.53 -38.92
C LYS A 655 20.77 18.54 -39.54
N GLY A 656 20.76 18.46 -40.88
CA GLY A 656 19.83 17.62 -41.65
C GLY A 656 18.47 18.24 -41.98
N VAL A 657 18.22 19.51 -41.61
CA VAL A 657 17.01 20.26 -41.93
C VAL A 657 17.34 21.36 -42.92
N GLU A 658 17.01 21.12 -44.18
CA GLU A 658 17.29 22.02 -45.30
C GLU A 658 16.00 22.69 -45.79
N GLY A 659 16.07 23.98 -46.07
CA GLY A 659 14.99 24.76 -46.65
C GLY A 659 15.45 25.51 -47.90
N LEU A 660 14.50 25.81 -48.78
CA LEU A 660 14.78 26.61 -49.97
C LEU A 660 14.61 28.09 -49.64
N LEU A 661 15.68 28.87 -49.77
CA LEU A 661 15.64 30.31 -49.85
C LEU A 661 15.49 30.71 -51.32
N HIS A 662 14.25 31.01 -51.72
CA HIS A 662 13.94 31.38 -53.10
C HIS A 662 14.58 32.73 -53.47
N ILE A 663 14.99 32.92 -54.73
CA ILE A 663 15.68 34.13 -55.19
C ILE A 663 14.91 35.43 -54.88
N SER A 664 13.57 35.38 -54.91
CA SER A 664 12.70 36.52 -54.59
C SER A 664 12.64 36.89 -53.09
N GLU A 665 13.12 36.01 -52.22
CA GLU A 665 13.09 36.12 -50.76
C GLU A 665 14.49 36.41 -50.16
N ILE A 666 15.51 36.61 -51.00
CA ILE A 666 16.88 36.95 -50.57
C ILE A 666 16.99 38.41 -50.15
N GLY A 667 16.40 39.33 -50.93
CA GLY A 667 16.50 40.76 -50.70
C GLY A 667 15.49 41.57 -51.50
N TRP A 668 15.53 42.90 -51.36
CA TRP A 668 14.61 43.81 -52.06
C TRP A 668 15.07 44.21 -53.47
N LYS A 669 16.36 44.03 -53.79
CA LYS A 669 16.92 44.24 -55.13
C LYS A 669 16.72 42.99 -55.99
N ARG A 670 16.50 43.18 -57.30
CA ARG A 670 16.38 42.08 -58.27
C ARG A 670 17.79 41.56 -58.58
N LEU A 671 18.09 40.35 -58.15
CA LEU A 671 19.36 39.67 -58.41
C LEU A 671 19.26 38.87 -59.72
N ASN A 672 20.28 38.96 -60.56
CA ASN A 672 20.38 38.16 -61.79
C ASN A 672 21.07 36.81 -61.55
N LYS A 673 22.01 36.76 -60.58
CA LYS A 673 22.66 35.53 -60.10
C LYS A 673 22.79 35.55 -58.58
N ILE A 674 22.55 34.40 -57.94
CA ILE A 674 22.65 34.26 -56.47
C ILE A 674 24.11 34.18 -56.01
N GLU A 675 24.99 33.70 -56.90
CA GLU A 675 26.44 33.58 -56.71
C GLU A 675 27.13 34.94 -56.49
N GLU A 676 26.47 36.05 -56.83
CA GLU A 676 26.97 37.41 -56.60
C GLU A 676 26.84 37.85 -55.13
N GLU A 677 25.99 37.18 -54.33
CA GLU A 677 25.70 37.58 -52.95
C GLU A 677 25.98 36.49 -51.90
N PHE A 678 26.01 35.21 -52.28
CA PHE A 678 26.32 34.11 -51.37
C PHE A 678 27.29 33.10 -51.97
N HIS A 679 28.18 32.58 -51.13
CA HIS A 679 29.02 31.43 -51.43
C HIS A 679 28.55 30.21 -50.64
N VAL A 680 28.83 29.02 -51.19
CA VAL A 680 28.60 27.77 -50.47
C VAL A 680 29.45 27.77 -49.19
N GLY A 681 28.80 27.65 -48.05
CA GLY A 681 29.44 27.71 -46.73
C GLY A 681 29.09 28.94 -45.89
N ASP A 682 28.52 30.00 -46.49
CA ASP A 682 28.17 31.22 -45.79
C ASP A 682 27.07 31.00 -44.74
N ILE A 683 27.13 31.77 -43.64
CA ILE A 683 26.14 31.76 -42.57
C ILE A 683 25.27 33.00 -42.72
N ILE A 684 23.96 32.81 -42.90
CA ILE A 684 23.01 33.90 -43.17
C ILE A 684 21.78 33.78 -42.28
N ASP A 685 21.23 34.92 -41.84
CA ASP A 685 19.99 34.95 -41.07
C ASP A 685 18.78 34.82 -41.99
N VAL A 686 17.92 33.83 -41.72
CA VAL A 686 16.69 33.56 -42.46
C VAL A 686 15.51 33.37 -41.52
N LYS A 687 14.36 33.94 -41.88
CA LYS A 687 13.10 33.76 -41.14
C LYS A 687 12.31 32.61 -41.74
N PHE A 688 11.83 31.71 -40.88
CA PHE A 688 10.93 30.64 -41.32
C PHE A 688 9.53 31.17 -41.57
N MET A 689 9.02 31.00 -42.80
CA MET A 689 7.72 31.52 -43.24
C MET A 689 6.64 30.44 -43.29
N GLY A 690 6.93 29.23 -42.81
CA GLY A 690 6.03 28.08 -42.84
C GLY A 690 6.37 27.08 -43.94
N ILE A 691 5.44 26.14 -44.17
CA ILE A 691 5.55 25.08 -45.18
C ILE A 691 4.58 25.40 -46.32
N ASP A 692 5.03 25.30 -47.57
CA ASP A 692 4.17 25.47 -48.73
C ASP A 692 3.19 24.29 -48.86
N GLU A 693 1.89 24.56 -48.80
CA GLU A 693 0.81 23.56 -48.82
C GLU A 693 0.81 22.69 -50.09
N LYS A 694 1.34 23.20 -51.22
CA LYS A 694 1.39 22.43 -52.48
C LYS A 694 2.56 21.47 -52.56
N ASN A 695 3.71 21.83 -51.99
CA ASN A 695 4.97 21.10 -52.20
C ASN A 695 5.54 20.47 -50.92
N LYS A 696 4.92 20.71 -49.76
CA LYS A 696 5.41 20.31 -48.42
C LYS A 696 6.86 20.72 -48.13
N LYS A 697 7.37 21.74 -48.82
CA LYS A 697 8.75 22.25 -48.67
C LYS A 697 8.76 23.48 -47.75
N MET A 698 9.83 23.60 -46.96
CA MET A 698 10.05 24.73 -46.06
C MET A 698 10.33 26.01 -46.84
N LYS A 699 9.62 27.10 -46.52
CA LYS A 699 9.82 28.43 -47.10
C LYS A 699 10.60 29.31 -46.13
N LEU A 700 11.76 29.79 -46.57
CA LEU A 700 12.65 30.66 -45.81
C LEU A 700 12.75 32.03 -46.48
N SER A 701 12.88 33.11 -45.70
CA SER A 701 13.02 34.47 -46.23
C SER A 701 14.04 35.30 -45.44
N ARG A 702 15.01 35.89 -46.15
CA ARG A 702 15.94 36.90 -45.63
C ARG A 702 15.41 38.32 -45.86
N LYS A 703 14.62 38.50 -46.92
CA LYS A 703 14.00 39.77 -47.31
C LYS A 703 13.15 40.40 -46.20
N VAL A 704 12.42 39.59 -45.43
CA VAL A 704 11.59 40.05 -44.30
C VAL A 704 12.44 40.63 -43.15
N LEU A 705 13.72 40.27 -43.07
CA LEU A 705 14.67 40.78 -42.07
C LEU A 705 15.39 42.05 -42.53
N LEU A 706 15.38 42.33 -43.83
CA LEU A 706 16.04 43.49 -44.41
C LEU A 706 15.06 44.69 -44.44
N PRO A 707 15.52 45.91 -44.06
CA PRO A 707 14.69 47.10 -44.09
C PRO A 707 14.15 47.32 -45.50
N ARG A 708 12.83 47.53 -45.60
CA ARG A 708 12.15 47.75 -46.88
C ARG A 708 12.61 49.08 -47.49
N PRO A 709 13.27 49.08 -48.67
CA PRO A 709 13.61 50.33 -49.33
C PRO A 709 12.32 50.98 -49.82
N GLY A 710 11.94 52.10 -49.20
CA GLY A 710 10.78 52.90 -49.56
C GLY A 710 9.54 52.68 -48.67
N LYS A 711 9.58 53.17 -47.44
CA LYS A 711 8.47 53.95 -46.86
C LYS A 711 9.09 55.21 -46.26
N LYS A 712 8.91 56.35 -46.94
CA LYS A 712 9.00 57.65 -46.28
C LYS A 712 7.93 57.66 -45.18
N ASN A 713 8.31 58.10 -43.99
CA ASN A 713 7.38 58.39 -42.91
C ASN A 713 6.32 59.39 -43.42
N GLU A 714 5.06 59.01 -43.29
CA GLU A 714 3.94 59.91 -43.02
C GLU A 714 3.22 59.37 -41.79
#